data_AF-A0A352V665-F1
#
_entry.id   AF-A0A352V665-F1
#
_cell.length_a   1.000
_cell.length_b   1.000
_cell.length_c   1.000
_cell.angle_alpha   90.00
_cell.angle_beta   90.00
_cell.angle_gamma   90.00
#
_symmetry.space_group_name_H-M   'P 1'
#
loop_
_entity.id
_entity.type
_entity.pdbx_description
1 polymer ?
#
loop_
_entity_poly.entity_id
_entity_poly.type
_entity_poly.pdbx_seq_one_letter_code
_entity_poly.pdbx_strand_id
1 'polypeptide(L)'
;MADIILENIYCKEIGVQPKEVRNLKTERDSVRIADCLGKNIEFKTNILNRIKREIEEKIVHKEDNFKYGKTIKFANVTYELGVGGLHSVDQPAIFKADENMRIVDKDVASYYPSIMIVNNLYPEHLSPKFVDILKRITKERLKAKKSGNRIKADSLKIVVNSIFGKLGSDVYWLYDPKQLLSVTVSGQLYLLMLIESLVLEGIEVLSANTDGIVTRIPKHLENKCDEICKWWQNKTGFVLEDTEYVEYYRTDVNNYLVIKPDRKTKEKGRYLKNIDLKKAYRHPIVPKALYNYFVNKISIEETLHSSTDIFEFCISQKVGKDFILEYHANDGITKLQKNNRFYISNDGGKLIKKRIDSDKQIGLYVGENVTILNDYEDSILIDTRNINYEFYINEVNKYILEVEKNEGIEPFCFEDEPEGYISPEHLAEKEREVVINFLKGIKGIPDKLINDLTYINKHFINNKDFLELLVYCEDNSLMSSRFHDLILLGYFHEFGSSKKQMKIYEEFKKGKNRYTRTLSEKSKVKRLEELRLLFDFTSDDEYSILEKIKNEVSVTGNIRSVCNVDKRYAYVQDIDTKYTPKITVYPLSTGKQQVLKVFKKVFNAHPFAIGDILLCKEFKKRNSMRKNDAGEWEEVPDKFDWYLESYYVTKETDEFIVPS
;
A
#
# COMPACT_ATOMS: atom_id res chain seq x y z
N MET A 1 -32.04 -4.52 -14.01
CA MET A 1 -32.65 -3.74 -15.11
C MET A 1 -31.61 -3.33 -16.14
N ALA A 2 -30.53 -2.64 -15.76
CA ALA A 2 -29.42 -2.30 -16.67
C ALA A 2 -28.78 -3.53 -17.37
N ASP A 3 -28.55 -4.60 -16.61
CA ASP A 3 -27.95 -5.85 -17.12
C ASP A 3 -28.78 -6.49 -18.24
N ILE A 4 -30.12 -6.49 -18.09
CA ILE A 4 -31.05 -7.04 -19.08
C ILE A 4 -31.04 -6.21 -20.37
N ILE A 5 -30.88 -4.88 -20.25
CA ILE A 5 -30.82 -3.99 -21.42
C ILE A 5 -29.56 -4.29 -22.24
N LEU A 6 -28.39 -4.36 -21.60
CA LEU A 6 -27.13 -4.63 -22.30
C LEU A 6 -27.12 -6.02 -22.93
N GLU A 7 -27.57 -7.04 -22.20
CA GLU A 7 -27.71 -8.41 -22.67
C GLU A 7 -28.60 -8.46 -23.92
N ASN A 8 -29.80 -7.87 -23.87
CA ASN A 8 -30.72 -7.85 -25.00
C ASN A 8 -30.14 -7.13 -26.22
N ILE A 9 -29.42 -6.01 -26.03
CA ILE A 9 -28.77 -5.29 -27.12
C ILE A 9 -27.68 -6.16 -27.75
N TYR A 10 -26.85 -6.81 -26.94
CA TYR A 10 -25.79 -7.69 -27.43
C TYR A 10 -26.34 -8.91 -28.17
N CYS A 11 -27.28 -9.63 -27.57
CA CYS A 11 -27.94 -10.79 -28.16
C CYS A 11 -28.58 -10.47 -29.51
N LYS A 12 -29.26 -9.32 -29.63
CA LYS A 12 -29.86 -8.87 -30.89
C LYS A 12 -28.83 -8.58 -31.98
N GLU A 13 -27.67 -8.02 -31.62
CA GLU A 13 -26.61 -7.67 -32.57
C GLU A 13 -25.86 -8.90 -33.10
N ILE A 14 -25.72 -9.93 -32.26
CA ILE A 14 -24.99 -11.16 -32.59
C ILE A 14 -25.93 -12.25 -33.14
N GLY A 15 -27.23 -12.15 -32.88
CA GLY A 15 -28.22 -13.15 -33.32
C GLY A 15 -28.30 -14.39 -32.42
N VAL A 16 -28.05 -14.23 -31.11
CA VAL A 16 -28.08 -15.33 -30.11
C VAL A 16 -29.15 -15.10 -29.05
N GLN A 17 -29.64 -16.15 -28.38
CA GLN A 17 -30.59 -16.00 -27.28
C GLN A 17 -29.89 -15.57 -25.97
N PRO A 18 -30.55 -14.79 -25.10
CA PRO A 18 -30.00 -14.40 -23.79
C PRO A 18 -29.52 -15.56 -22.92
N LYS A 19 -30.21 -16.71 -22.98
CA LYS A 19 -29.83 -17.91 -22.21
C LYS A 19 -28.46 -18.47 -22.62
N GLU A 20 -28.06 -18.29 -23.88
CA GLU A 20 -26.80 -18.79 -24.42
C GLU A 20 -25.61 -17.97 -23.91
N VAL A 21 -25.77 -16.66 -23.74
CA VAL A 21 -24.69 -15.78 -23.29
C VAL A 21 -24.50 -15.79 -21.77
N ARG A 22 -25.55 -16.04 -20.98
CA ARG A 22 -25.50 -15.97 -19.50
C ARG A 22 -24.48 -16.90 -18.85
N ASN A 23 -24.10 -17.98 -19.53
CA ASN A 23 -23.14 -18.96 -19.05
C ASN A 23 -21.71 -18.70 -19.57
N LEU A 24 -21.51 -17.73 -20.47
CA LEU A 24 -20.19 -17.42 -21.01
C LEU A 24 -19.39 -16.59 -20.03
N LYS A 25 -18.13 -16.96 -19.80
CA LYS A 25 -17.18 -16.27 -18.94
C LYS A 25 -15.76 -16.57 -19.41
N THR A 26 -14.82 -15.65 -19.16
CA THR A 26 -13.39 -15.91 -19.31
C THR A 26 -12.78 -16.06 -17.92
N GLU A 27 -12.56 -17.31 -17.50
CA GLU A 27 -11.84 -17.59 -16.27
C GLU A 27 -10.32 -17.51 -16.47
N ARG A 28 -9.62 -17.04 -15.45
CA ARG A 28 -8.16 -16.94 -15.44
C ARG A 28 -7.66 -17.31 -14.05
N ASP A 29 -6.52 -17.98 -13.96
CA ASP A 29 -5.87 -18.23 -12.67
C ASP A 29 -4.91 -17.10 -12.29
N SER A 30 -4.32 -16.46 -13.30
CA SER A 30 -3.45 -15.30 -13.14
C SER A 30 -3.54 -14.35 -14.33
N VAL A 31 -3.12 -13.10 -14.13
CA VAL A 31 -3.03 -12.06 -15.16
C VAL A 31 -1.70 -11.31 -14.97
N ARG A 32 -0.91 -11.23 -16.04
CA ARG A 32 0.26 -10.36 -16.10
C ARG A 32 -0.18 -8.94 -16.44
N ILE A 33 0.21 -7.96 -15.61
CA ILE A 33 -0.22 -6.58 -15.78
C ILE A 33 0.36 -5.94 -17.06
N ALA A 34 1.56 -6.33 -17.50
CA ALA A 34 2.11 -5.89 -18.79
C ALA A 34 1.13 -6.10 -19.97
N ASP A 35 0.30 -7.15 -19.94
CA ASP A 35 -0.63 -7.48 -21.01
C ASP A 35 -1.96 -6.68 -20.93
N CYS A 36 -2.07 -5.76 -19.98
CA CYS A 36 -3.26 -4.96 -19.69
C CYS A 36 -3.12 -3.48 -20.11
N LEU A 37 -1.92 -3.04 -20.51
CA LEU A 37 -1.66 -1.62 -20.77
C LEU A 37 -2.23 -1.16 -22.12
N GLY A 38 -2.77 0.06 -22.12
CA GLY A 38 -3.18 0.78 -23.32
C GLY A 38 -1.98 1.18 -24.18
N LYS A 39 -2.22 1.33 -25.49
CA LYS A 39 -1.15 1.52 -26.49
C LYS A 39 -0.43 2.86 -26.39
N ASN A 40 -1.08 3.89 -25.88
CA ASN A 40 -0.59 5.27 -25.95
C ASN A 40 0.03 5.76 -24.63
N ILE A 41 0.47 4.85 -23.76
CA ILE A 41 1.01 5.18 -22.43
C ILE A 41 2.52 5.45 -22.53
N GLU A 42 2.91 6.70 -22.28
CA GLU A 42 4.30 7.14 -22.26
C GLU A 42 4.51 8.18 -21.15
N PHE A 43 5.68 8.17 -20.51
CA PHE A 43 6.05 9.12 -19.47
C PHE A 43 7.36 9.81 -19.83
N LYS A 44 7.51 11.06 -19.40
CA LYS A 44 8.71 11.88 -19.60
C LYS A 44 9.68 11.76 -18.43
N THR A 45 9.16 11.56 -17.23
CA THR A 45 9.92 11.56 -15.98
C THR A 45 10.49 10.19 -15.67
N ASN A 46 11.66 10.16 -15.04
CA ASN A 46 12.32 8.94 -14.60
C ASN A 46 11.46 8.21 -13.56
N ILE A 47 10.85 8.94 -12.63
CA ILE A 47 9.97 8.36 -11.62
C ILE A 47 8.78 7.63 -12.26
N LEU A 48 8.01 8.25 -13.15
CA LEU A 48 6.83 7.59 -13.71
C LEU A 48 7.20 6.48 -14.70
N ASN A 49 8.32 6.59 -15.41
CA ASN A 49 8.85 5.48 -16.21
C ASN A 49 9.25 4.27 -15.35
N ARG A 50 9.91 4.50 -14.20
CA ARG A 50 10.22 3.45 -13.23
C ARG A 50 8.95 2.81 -12.68
N ILE A 51 7.99 3.63 -12.24
CA ILE A 51 6.69 3.16 -11.75
C ILE A 51 5.96 2.32 -12.80
N LYS A 52 5.95 2.73 -14.07
CA LYS A 52 5.37 1.95 -15.17
C LYS A 52 6.02 0.56 -15.28
N ARG A 53 7.35 0.47 -15.25
CA ARG A 53 8.07 -0.82 -15.28
C ARG A 53 7.71 -1.71 -14.10
N GLU A 54 7.70 -1.15 -12.89
CA GLU A 54 7.33 -1.88 -11.67
C GLU A 54 5.86 -2.37 -11.68
N ILE A 55 4.99 -1.70 -12.43
CA ILE A 55 3.60 -2.13 -12.64
C ILE A 55 3.55 -3.27 -13.67
N GLU A 56 4.29 -3.16 -14.77
CA GLU A 56 4.36 -4.17 -15.83
C GLU A 56 4.92 -5.52 -15.36
N GLU A 57 5.84 -5.51 -14.40
CA GLU A 57 6.45 -6.71 -13.82
C GLU A 57 5.47 -7.54 -12.96
N LYS A 58 4.34 -6.96 -12.53
CA LYS A 58 3.40 -7.64 -11.63
C LYS A 58 2.58 -8.72 -12.34
N ILE A 59 2.40 -9.84 -11.64
CA ILE A 59 1.44 -10.90 -11.94
C ILE A 59 0.46 -11.00 -10.78
N VAL A 60 -0.85 -10.90 -11.07
CA VAL A 60 -1.91 -10.98 -10.06
C VAL A 60 -2.70 -12.28 -10.22
N HIS A 61 -3.17 -12.85 -9.10
CA HIS A 61 -3.75 -14.19 -9.06
C HIS A 61 -5.20 -14.19 -8.60
N LYS A 62 -5.98 -15.19 -9.03
CA LYS A 62 -7.40 -15.39 -8.66
C LYS A 62 -7.59 -15.56 -7.15
N GLU A 63 -6.67 -16.26 -6.48
CA GLU A 63 -6.67 -16.48 -5.02
C GLU A 63 -6.68 -15.16 -4.23
N ASP A 64 -6.03 -14.13 -4.79
CA ASP A 64 -5.95 -12.79 -4.22
C ASP A 64 -7.04 -11.86 -4.76
N ASN A 65 -8.07 -12.39 -5.45
CA ASN A 65 -9.09 -11.64 -6.18
C ASN A 65 -8.48 -10.65 -7.20
N PHE A 66 -7.36 -11.02 -7.82
CA PHE A 66 -6.60 -10.16 -8.75
C PHE A 66 -6.25 -8.78 -8.17
N LYS A 67 -6.07 -8.70 -6.85
CA LYS A 67 -5.73 -7.44 -6.17
C LYS A 67 -4.43 -6.88 -6.72
N TYR A 68 -4.49 -5.58 -7.01
CA TYR A 68 -3.37 -4.75 -7.41
C TYR A 68 -3.43 -3.47 -6.58
N GLY A 69 -2.26 -3.02 -6.12
CA GLY A 69 -2.07 -1.83 -5.31
C GLY A 69 -0.68 -1.24 -5.53
N LYS A 70 -0.58 0.09 -5.58
CA LYS A 70 0.69 0.82 -5.56
C LYS A 70 0.47 2.26 -5.06
N THR A 71 1.29 2.71 -4.14
CA THR A 71 1.32 4.11 -3.70
C THR A 71 2.54 4.78 -4.30
N ILE A 72 2.35 5.98 -4.85
CA ILE A 72 3.42 6.77 -5.47
C ILE A 72 3.35 8.20 -4.95
N LYS A 73 4.49 8.85 -4.73
CA LYS A 73 4.55 10.29 -4.52
C LYS A 73 5.05 10.93 -5.80
N PHE A 74 4.33 11.92 -6.31
CA PHE A 74 4.73 12.65 -7.51
C PHE A 74 4.41 14.14 -7.32
N ALA A 75 5.45 14.98 -7.35
CA ALA A 75 5.43 16.33 -6.79
C ALA A 75 4.93 16.31 -5.32
N ASN A 76 4.06 17.24 -4.95
CA ASN A 76 3.53 17.37 -3.59
C ASN A 76 2.37 16.41 -3.28
N VAL A 77 1.98 15.53 -4.22
CA VAL A 77 0.80 14.67 -4.07
C VAL A 77 1.20 13.20 -4.02
N THR A 78 0.59 12.48 -3.07
CA THR A 78 0.64 11.02 -3.01
C THR A 78 -0.58 10.46 -3.74
N TYR A 79 -0.36 9.51 -4.64
CA TYR A 79 -1.39 8.81 -5.40
C TYR A 79 -1.42 7.32 -5.05
N GLU A 80 -2.61 6.79 -4.86
CA GLU A 80 -2.91 5.38 -4.67
C GLU A 80 -3.55 4.81 -5.95
N LEU A 81 -2.87 3.83 -6.54
CA LEU A 81 -3.35 3.03 -7.64
C LEU A 81 -3.87 1.72 -7.08
N GLY A 82 -5.10 1.33 -7.41
CA GLY A 82 -5.64 0.01 -7.09
C GLY A 82 -6.72 -0.45 -8.05
N VAL A 83 -7.34 -1.61 -7.81
CA VAL A 83 -8.36 -2.20 -8.73
C VAL A 83 -9.54 -1.25 -9.03
N GLY A 84 -9.81 -0.28 -8.15
CA GLY A 84 -10.88 0.72 -8.29
C GLY A 84 -10.49 2.03 -8.99
N GLY A 85 -9.25 2.20 -9.47
CA GLY A 85 -8.79 3.42 -10.14
C GLY A 85 -7.70 4.18 -9.38
N LEU A 86 -7.38 5.40 -9.82
CA LEU A 86 -6.41 6.31 -9.20
C LEU A 86 -7.13 7.15 -8.11
N HIS A 87 -6.50 7.36 -6.96
CA HIS A 87 -6.95 8.35 -5.97
C HIS A 87 -5.75 9.09 -5.40
N SER A 88 -5.87 10.39 -5.12
CA SER A 88 -4.90 11.10 -4.32
C SER A 88 -5.17 10.94 -2.82
N VAL A 89 -4.10 10.94 -2.03
CA VAL A 89 -4.16 11.04 -0.56
C VAL A 89 -4.16 12.50 -0.19
N ASP A 90 -5.34 13.07 -0.19
CA ASP A 90 -5.56 14.49 0.03
C ASP A 90 -5.45 14.86 1.52
N GLN A 91 -4.74 15.94 1.80
CA GLN A 91 -4.79 16.59 3.11
C GLN A 91 -5.98 17.56 3.19
N PRO A 92 -6.52 17.79 4.40
CA PRO A 92 -7.50 18.83 4.63
C PRO A 92 -6.95 20.19 4.25
N ALA A 93 -7.71 20.99 3.49
CA ALA A 93 -7.28 22.31 3.04
C ALA A 93 -8.45 23.14 2.47
N ILE A 94 -8.22 24.45 2.37
CA ILE A 94 -9.09 25.41 1.71
C ILE A 94 -8.33 26.01 0.52
N PHE A 95 -8.91 25.89 -0.68
CA PHE A 95 -8.39 26.54 -1.87
C PHE A 95 -9.39 27.57 -2.37
N LYS A 96 -8.91 28.79 -2.65
CA LYS A 96 -9.71 29.88 -3.20
C LYS A 96 -9.08 30.34 -4.51
N ALA A 97 -9.90 30.51 -5.53
CA ALA A 97 -9.47 31.18 -6.76
C ALA A 97 -9.37 32.69 -6.49
N ASP A 98 -8.42 33.33 -7.16
CA ASP A 98 -8.16 34.77 -7.06
C ASP A 98 -7.80 35.36 -8.43
N GLU A 99 -7.31 36.60 -8.46
CA GLU A 99 -6.96 37.29 -9.71
C GLU A 99 -5.81 36.62 -10.49
N ASN A 100 -4.96 35.84 -9.80
CA ASN A 100 -3.75 35.22 -10.31
C ASN A 100 -3.86 33.69 -10.43
N MET A 101 -4.83 33.06 -9.77
CA MET A 101 -4.97 31.60 -9.67
C MET A 101 -6.40 31.15 -9.95
N ARG A 102 -6.55 30.15 -10.83
CA ARG A 102 -7.83 29.45 -11.07
C ARG A 102 -7.80 28.05 -10.47
N ILE A 103 -8.97 27.56 -10.08
CA ILE A 103 -9.15 26.17 -9.65
C ILE A 103 -10.13 25.51 -10.63
N VAL A 104 -9.69 24.43 -11.27
CA VAL A 104 -10.47 23.76 -12.33
C VAL A 104 -10.46 22.24 -12.11
N ASP A 105 -11.65 21.68 -12.01
CA ASP A 105 -11.94 20.24 -12.03
C ASP A 105 -12.05 19.78 -13.48
N LYS A 106 -11.23 18.81 -13.85
CA LYS A 106 -11.12 18.26 -15.20
C LYS A 106 -11.50 16.78 -15.12
N ASP A 107 -12.78 16.49 -15.35
CA ASP A 107 -13.35 15.14 -15.30
C ASP A 107 -13.39 14.53 -16.71
N VAL A 108 -13.10 13.23 -16.83
CA VAL A 108 -13.17 12.53 -18.11
C VAL A 108 -14.59 12.00 -18.37
N ALA A 109 -15.17 12.40 -19.50
CA ALA A 109 -16.51 11.96 -19.88
C ALA A 109 -16.57 10.45 -20.15
N SER A 110 -17.44 9.74 -19.40
CA SER A 110 -17.67 8.30 -19.57
C SER A 110 -16.38 7.48 -19.49
N TYR A 111 -15.60 7.66 -18.42
CA TYR A 111 -14.21 7.25 -18.36
C TYR A 111 -13.91 5.78 -18.71
N TYR A 112 -14.38 4.83 -17.90
CA TYR A 112 -14.18 3.40 -18.18
C TYR A 112 -14.67 2.95 -19.57
N PRO A 113 -15.87 3.34 -20.02
CA PRO A 113 -16.32 3.09 -21.39
C PRO A 113 -15.37 3.65 -22.46
N SER A 114 -14.88 4.87 -22.27
CA SER A 114 -13.95 5.51 -23.20
C SER A 114 -12.63 4.74 -23.26
N ILE A 115 -12.10 4.28 -22.13
CA ILE A 115 -10.92 3.41 -22.08
C ILE A 115 -11.15 2.12 -22.87
N MET A 116 -12.29 1.45 -22.66
CA MET A 116 -12.62 0.22 -23.40
C MET A 116 -12.73 0.47 -24.91
N ILE A 117 -13.35 1.57 -25.33
CA ILE A 117 -13.51 1.91 -26.75
C ILE A 117 -12.17 2.22 -27.40
N VAL A 118 -11.34 3.07 -26.78
CA VAL A 118 -10.05 3.51 -27.32
C VAL A 118 -9.07 2.35 -27.43
N ASN A 119 -9.02 1.50 -26.40
CA ASN A 119 -8.10 0.37 -26.36
C ASN A 119 -8.68 -0.90 -27.01
N ASN A 120 -9.90 -0.84 -27.57
CA ASN A 120 -10.62 -1.97 -28.17
C ASN A 120 -10.74 -3.18 -27.22
N LEU A 121 -11.14 -2.92 -25.98
CA LEU A 121 -11.27 -3.91 -24.91
C LEU A 121 -12.67 -4.50 -24.85
N TYR A 122 -12.75 -5.83 -24.83
CA TYR A 122 -13.98 -6.60 -24.65
C TYR A 122 -13.64 -7.96 -24.01
N PRO A 123 -14.55 -8.59 -23.26
CA PRO A 123 -14.34 -9.93 -22.72
C PRO A 123 -13.98 -10.93 -23.82
N GLU A 124 -12.95 -11.74 -23.59
CA GLU A 124 -12.35 -12.59 -24.64
C GLU A 124 -13.34 -13.59 -25.27
N HIS A 125 -14.32 -14.06 -24.50
CA HIS A 125 -15.37 -14.97 -24.97
C HIS A 125 -16.49 -14.27 -25.78
N LEU A 126 -16.45 -12.95 -25.94
CA LEU A 126 -17.43 -12.17 -26.68
C LEU A 126 -16.92 -11.73 -28.05
N SER A 127 -17.86 -11.36 -28.93
CA SER A 127 -17.55 -10.81 -30.24
C SER A 127 -16.94 -9.40 -30.12
N PRO A 128 -15.97 -9.03 -30.98
CA PRO A 128 -15.46 -7.65 -31.08
C PRO A 128 -16.55 -6.59 -31.30
N LYS A 129 -17.70 -6.98 -31.89
CA LYS A 129 -18.90 -6.13 -32.02
C LYS A 129 -19.39 -5.56 -30.69
N PHE A 130 -18.99 -6.13 -29.55
CA PHE A 130 -19.24 -5.56 -28.22
C PHE A 130 -18.75 -4.11 -28.12
N VAL A 131 -17.58 -3.80 -28.67
CA VAL A 131 -17.02 -2.45 -28.65
C VAL A 131 -17.87 -1.48 -29.49
N ASP A 132 -18.40 -1.94 -30.64
CA ASP A 132 -19.31 -1.15 -31.47
C ASP A 132 -20.61 -0.83 -30.74
N ILE A 133 -21.16 -1.81 -30.01
CA ILE A 133 -22.33 -1.63 -29.15
C ILE A 133 -22.03 -0.58 -28.09
N LEU A 134 -20.89 -0.71 -27.38
CA LEU A 134 -20.48 0.22 -26.33
C LEU A 134 -20.31 1.65 -26.88
N LYS A 135 -19.72 1.78 -28.06
CA LYS A 135 -19.57 3.06 -28.78
C LYS A 135 -20.92 3.66 -29.14
N ARG A 136 -21.88 2.85 -29.63
CA ARG A 136 -23.25 3.28 -29.95
C ARG A 136 -24.00 3.79 -28.72
N ILE A 137 -24.05 3.00 -27.63
CA ILE A 137 -24.77 3.38 -26.40
C ILE A 137 -24.15 4.62 -25.74
N THR A 138 -22.82 4.75 -25.77
CA THR A 138 -22.12 5.92 -25.23
C THR A 138 -22.42 7.17 -26.05
N LYS A 139 -22.40 7.07 -27.39
CA LYS A 139 -22.77 8.18 -28.28
C LYS A 139 -24.23 8.59 -28.11
N GLU A 140 -25.15 7.63 -27.96
CA GLU A 140 -26.56 7.91 -27.69
C GLU A 140 -26.76 8.62 -26.35
N ARG A 141 -26.03 8.20 -25.31
CA ARG A 141 -26.05 8.86 -24.00
C ARG A 141 -25.61 10.32 -24.11
N LEU A 142 -24.50 10.59 -24.80
CA LEU A 142 -23.99 11.95 -25.00
C LEU A 142 -24.97 12.83 -25.78
N LYS A 143 -25.61 12.27 -26.82
CA LYS A 143 -26.68 12.97 -27.56
C LYS A 143 -27.88 13.30 -26.66
N ALA A 144 -28.32 12.35 -25.84
CA ALA A 144 -29.42 12.56 -24.90
C ALA A 144 -29.09 13.62 -23.83
N LYS A 145 -27.84 13.65 -23.33
CA LYS A 145 -27.36 14.69 -22.42
C LYS A 145 -27.43 16.08 -23.08
N LYS A 146 -26.95 16.20 -24.33
CA LYS A 146 -27.00 17.45 -25.10
C LYS A 146 -28.42 17.91 -25.43
N SER A 147 -29.34 16.99 -25.72
CA SER A 147 -30.74 17.32 -26.03
C SER A 147 -31.62 17.52 -24.80
N GLY A 148 -31.06 17.45 -23.57
CA GLY A 148 -31.81 17.59 -22.32
C GLY A 148 -32.70 16.40 -21.96
N ASN A 149 -32.61 15.25 -22.65
CA ASN A 149 -33.39 14.05 -22.33
C ASN A 149 -32.76 13.31 -21.13
N ARG A 150 -33.09 13.78 -19.93
CA ARG A 150 -32.53 13.28 -18.65
C ARG A 150 -32.81 11.80 -18.43
N ILE A 151 -34.04 11.33 -18.63
CA ILE A 151 -34.43 9.93 -18.42
C ILE A 151 -33.57 8.98 -19.27
N LYS A 152 -33.41 9.28 -20.57
CA LYS A 152 -32.59 8.45 -21.46
C LYS A 152 -31.11 8.54 -21.10
N ALA A 153 -30.61 9.74 -20.82
CA ALA A 153 -29.20 9.96 -20.46
C ALA A 153 -28.81 9.22 -19.16
N ASP A 154 -29.65 9.28 -18.13
CA ASP A 154 -29.42 8.65 -16.84
C ASP A 154 -29.56 7.13 -16.93
N SER A 155 -30.57 6.62 -17.65
CA SER A 155 -30.74 5.19 -17.90
C SER A 155 -29.52 4.59 -18.61
N LEU A 156 -29.05 5.25 -19.68
CA LEU A 156 -27.85 4.81 -20.41
C LEU A 156 -26.57 4.97 -19.57
N LYS A 157 -26.49 5.99 -18.70
CA LYS A 157 -25.37 6.13 -17.75
C LYS A 157 -25.26 4.90 -16.85
N ILE A 158 -26.37 4.41 -16.31
CA ILE A 158 -26.38 3.22 -15.44
C ILE A 158 -25.89 1.99 -16.22
N VAL A 159 -26.41 1.77 -17.44
CA VAL A 159 -26.01 0.64 -18.29
C VAL A 159 -24.51 0.68 -18.57
N VAL A 160 -24.03 1.82 -19.04
CA VAL A 160 -22.64 1.99 -19.46
C VAL A 160 -21.67 1.88 -18.28
N ASN A 161 -21.99 2.50 -17.13
CA ASN A 161 -21.14 2.44 -15.94
C ASN A 161 -21.17 1.06 -15.24
N SER A 162 -22.25 0.28 -15.42
CA SER A 162 -22.31 -1.06 -14.83
C SER A 162 -21.31 -2.05 -15.44
N ILE A 163 -20.91 -1.86 -16.71
CA ILE A 163 -20.04 -2.80 -17.44
C ILE A 163 -18.75 -3.07 -16.67
N PHE A 164 -18.06 -2.01 -16.22
CA PHE A 164 -16.80 -2.12 -15.50
C PHE A 164 -16.87 -3.07 -14.29
N GLY A 165 -17.84 -2.86 -13.39
CA GLY A 165 -17.99 -3.70 -12.20
C GLY A 165 -18.36 -5.15 -12.54
N LYS A 166 -18.99 -5.39 -13.69
CA LYS A 166 -19.40 -6.73 -14.13
C LYS A 166 -18.24 -7.52 -14.72
N LEU A 167 -17.21 -6.87 -15.25
CA LEU A 167 -15.97 -7.53 -15.68
C LEU A 167 -15.29 -8.28 -14.52
N GLY A 168 -15.43 -7.78 -13.29
CA GLY A 168 -14.84 -8.36 -12.09
C GLY A 168 -15.74 -9.32 -11.30
N SER A 169 -16.98 -9.56 -11.73
CA SER A 169 -17.92 -10.36 -10.97
C SER A 169 -18.16 -11.73 -11.64
N ASP A 170 -17.69 -12.78 -10.96
CA ASP A 170 -17.69 -14.17 -11.40
C ASP A 170 -19.09 -14.76 -11.66
N VAL A 171 -20.16 -14.14 -11.17
CA VAL A 171 -21.54 -14.56 -11.43
C VAL A 171 -22.12 -13.98 -12.73
N TYR A 172 -21.47 -13.01 -13.37
CA TYR A 172 -22.00 -12.33 -14.56
C TYR A 172 -21.33 -12.80 -15.85
N TRP A 173 -22.07 -12.70 -16.95
CA TRP A 173 -21.63 -13.10 -18.30
C TRP A 173 -20.60 -12.16 -18.95
N LEU A 174 -20.26 -11.05 -18.30
CA LEU A 174 -19.20 -10.15 -18.75
C LEU A 174 -17.86 -10.46 -18.06
N TYR A 175 -17.81 -11.48 -17.20
CA TYR A 175 -16.64 -11.76 -16.39
C TYR A 175 -15.40 -12.02 -17.25
N ASP A 176 -14.42 -11.13 -17.11
CA ASP A 176 -13.06 -11.27 -17.63
C ASP A 176 -12.12 -10.38 -16.79
N PRO A 177 -11.42 -10.96 -15.81
CA PRO A 177 -10.57 -10.19 -14.89
C PRO A 177 -9.40 -9.49 -15.59
N LYS A 178 -8.92 -10.00 -16.75
CA LYS A 178 -7.91 -9.29 -17.54
C LYS A 178 -8.46 -7.99 -18.09
N GLN A 179 -9.70 -7.97 -18.56
CA GLN A 179 -10.32 -6.76 -19.09
C GLN A 179 -10.64 -5.76 -17.98
N LEU A 180 -11.05 -6.22 -16.80
CA LEU A 180 -11.16 -5.37 -15.61
C LEU A 180 -9.84 -4.63 -15.34
N LEU A 181 -8.73 -5.38 -15.24
CA LEU A 181 -7.40 -4.82 -15.01
C LEU A 181 -6.93 -3.92 -16.15
N SER A 182 -7.22 -4.29 -17.40
CA SER A 182 -6.86 -3.49 -18.58
C SER A 182 -7.53 -2.13 -18.58
N VAL A 183 -8.80 -2.07 -18.16
CA VAL A 183 -9.51 -0.80 -17.99
C VAL A 183 -8.92 0.01 -16.84
N THR A 184 -8.73 -0.60 -15.67
CA THR A 184 -8.24 0.10 -14.48
C THR A 184 -6.82 0.63 -14.64
N VAL A 185 -5.86 -0.23 -15.00
CA VAL A 185 -4.44 0.11 -15.08
C VAL A 185 -4.20 1.12 -16.20
N SER A 186 -4.83 0.93 -17.36
CA SER A 186 -4.75 1.92 -18.43
C SER A 186 -5.29 3.28 -17.98
N GLY A 187 -6.43 3.31 -17.28
CA GLY A 187 -7.00 4.55 -16.77
C GLY A 187 -6.08 5.25 -15.77
N GLN A 188 -5.46 4.53 -14.84
CA GLN A 188 -4.52 5.12 -13.91
C GLN A 188 -3.33 5.76 -14.62
N LEU A 189 -2.74 5.03 -15.56
CA LEU A 189 -1.57 5.50 -16.28
C LEU A 189 -1.91 6.67 -17.21
N TYR A 190 -3.07 6.67 -17.88
CA TYR A 190 -3.51 7.81 -18.68
C TYR A 190 -3.72 9.09 -17.84
N LEU A 191 -4.31 9.00 -16.65
CA LEU A 191 -4.41 10.16 -15.76
C LEU A 191 -3.03 10.64 -15.29
N LEU A 192 -2.12 9.71 -14.94
CA LEU A 192 -0.76 10.07 -14.57
C LEU A 192 -0.01 10.77 -15.71
N MET A 193 -0.28 10.43 -16.97
CA MET A 193 0.31 11.17 -18.11
C MET A 193 -0.14 12.63 -18.19
N LEU A 194 -1.41 12.89 -17.85
CA LEU A 194 -1.95 14.25 -17.79
C LEU A 194 -1.32 15.01 -16.62
N ILE A 195 -1.29 14.37 -15.44
CA ILE A 195 -0.68 14.91 -14.22
C ILE A 195 0.78 15.28 -14.47
N GLU A 196 1.57 14.36 -15.03
CA GLU A 196 2.98 14.58 -15.36
C GLU A 196 3.17 15.81 -16.25
N SER A 197 2.38 15.91 -17.32
CA SER A 197 2.52 17.00 -18.28
C SER A 197 2.16 18.36 -17.67
N LEU A 198 1.21 18.40 -16.74
CA LEU A 198 0.84 19.63 -16.02
C LEU A 198 1.92 20.02 -15.01
N VAL A 199 2.39 19.07 -14.20
CA VAL A 199 3.41 19.28 -13.17
C VAL A 199 4.72 19.79 -13.77
N LEU A 200 5.15 19.25 -14.91
CA LEU A 200 6.38 19.67 -15.59
C LEU A 200 6.36 21.14 -16.07
N GLU A 201 5.17 21.73 -16.22
CA GLU A 201 5.02 23.15 -16.57
C GLU A 201 4.74 24.04 -15.35
N GLY A 202 4.80 23.49 -14.14
CA GLY A 202 4.52 24.22 -12.91
C GLY A 202 3.04 24.37 -12.57
N ILE A 203 2.16 23.56 -13.19
CA ILE A 203 0.73 23.55 -12.88
C ILE A 203 0.46 22.50 -11.80
N GLU A 204 -0.05 22.95 -10.67
CA GLU A 204 -0.31 22.10 -9.51
C GLU A 204 -1.58 21.25 -9.72
N VAL A 205 -1.49 19.96 -9.41
CA VAL A 205 -2.63 19.07 -9.26
C VAL A 205 -2.94 18.96 -7.77
N LEU A 206 -4.14 19.39 -7.35
CA LEU A 206 -4.56 19.40 -5.95
C LEU A 206 -5.18 18.08 -5.50
N SER A 207 -5.85 17.39 -6.43
CA SER A 207 -6.60 16.16 -6.19
C SER A 207 -6.65 15.34 -7.46
N ALA A 208 -6.72 14.03 -7.31
CA ALA A 208 -7.07 13.10 -8.37
C ALA A 208 -8.05 12.07 -7.83
N ASN A 209 -9.10 11.79 -8.59
CA ASN A 209 -9.99 10.68 -8.34
C ASN A 209 -9.91 9.68 -9.50
N THR A 210 -10.80 8.70 -9.50
CA THR A 210 -10.83 7.64 -10.52
C THR A 210 -10.83 8.16 -11.95
N ASP A 211 -11.54 9.24 -12.24
CA ASP A 211 -11.88 9.70 -13.58
C ASP A 211 -11.51 11.15 -13.89
N GLY A 212 -10.84 11.85 -12.98
CA GLY A 212 -10.52 13.27 -13.15
C GLY A 212 -9.53 13.81 -12.14
N ILE A 213 -9.13 15.06 -12.36
CA ILE A 213 -8.19 15.79 -11.53
C ILE A 213 -8.71 17.19 -11.20
N VAL A 214 -8.35 17.71 -10.02
CA VAL A 214 -8.54 19.12 -9.66
C VAL A 214 -7.20 19.81 -9.77
N THR A 215 -7.14 20.89 -10.52
CA THR A 215 -5.92 21.65 -10.82
C THR A 215 -5.98 23.04 -10.23
N ARG A 216 -4.82 23.57 -9.81
CA ARG A 216 -4.63 24.96 -9.43
C ARG A 216 -3.70 25.59 -10.47
N ILE A 217 -4.24 26.49 -11.27
CA ILE A 217 -3.62 26.99 -12.49
C ILE A 217 -3.25 28.45 -12.29
N PRO A 218 -1.95 28.81 -12.30
CA PRO A 218 -1.53 30.19 -12.42
C PRO A 218 -2.07 30.78 -13.73
N LYS A 219 -2.63 31.98 -13.67
CA LYS A 219 -3.30 32.64 -14.80
C LYS A 219 -2.42 32.76 -16.04
N HIS A 220 -1.12 32.99 -15.85
CA HIS A 220 -0.14 33.07 -16.93
C HIS A 220 0.14 31.72 -17.63
N LEU A 221 -0.27 30.60 -17.03
CA LEU A 221 -0.14 29.23 -17.57
C LEU A 221 -1.46 28.66 -18.13
N GLU A 222 -2.54 29.43 -18.17
CA GLU A 222 -3.84 28.93 -18.66
C GLU A 222 -3.78 28.38 -20.09
N ASN A 223 -3.17 29.13 -21.01
CA ASN A 223 -2.99 28.68 -22.39
C ASN A 223 -2.20 27.37 -22.46
N LYS A 224 -1.18 27.25 -21.60
CA LYS A 224 -0.34 26.05 -21.53
C LYS A 224 -1.10 24.85 -20.98
N CYS A 225 -1.94 25.06 -19.96
CA CYS A 225 -2.85 24.05 -19.44
C CYS A 225 -3.79 23.54 -20.53
N ASP A 226 -4.41 24.45 -21.29
CA ASP A 226 -5.32 24.11 -22.38
C ASP A 226 -4.62 23.34 -23.52
N GLU A 227 -3.38 23.73 -23.86
CA GLU A 227 -2.54 23.00 -24.83
C GLU A 227 -2.27 21.57 -24.37
N ILE A 228 -1.88 21.39 -23.10
CA ILE A 228 -1.64 20.06 -22.51
C ILE A 228 -2.93 19.23 -22.52
N CYS A 229 -4.05 19.78 -22.06
CA CYS A 229 -5.33 19.09 -22.06
C CYS A 229 -5.77 18.70 -23.48
N LYS A 230 -5.55 19.55 -24.49
CA LYS A 230 -5.85 19.23 -25.90
C LYS A 230 -4.92 18.14 -26.44
N TRP A 231 -3.61 18.25 -26.19
CA TRP A 231 -2.65 17.21 -26.55
C TRP A 231 -3.05 15.86 -25.96
N TRP A 232 -3.36 15.83 -24.66
CA TRP A 232 -3.73 14.61 -23.96
C TRP A 232 -5.03 14.01 -24.49
N GLN A 233 -6.06 14.83 -24.73
CA GLN A 233 -7.32 14.38 -25.35
C GLN A 233 -7.10 13.84 -26.77
N ASN A 234 -6.25 14.48 -27.58
CA ASN A 234 -5.91 14.00 -28.92
C ASN A 234 -5.15 12.68 -28.88
N LYS A 235 -4.22 12.52 -27.92
CA LYS A 235 -3.39 11.32 -27.78
C LYS A 235 -4.18 10.13 -27.24
N THR A 236 -5.10 10.37 -26.30
CA THR A 236 -5.89 9.31 -25.64
C THR A 236 -7.24 9.08 -26.32
N GLY A 237 -7.76 10.03 -27.10
CA GLY A 237 -9.14 9.99 -27.60
C GLY A 237 -10.19 10.24 -26.52
N PHE A 238 -9.80 10.63 -25.31
CA PHE A 238 -10.71 11.00 -24.22
C PHE A 238 -11.20 12.44 -24.35
N VAL A 239 -12.25 12.76 -23.60
CA VAL A 239 -12.86 14.10 -23.58
C VAL A 239 -12.92 14.58 -22.14
N LEU A 240 -12.34 15.74 -21.87
CA LEU A 240 -12.39 16.41 -20.57
C LEU A 240 -13.62 17.32 -20.50
N GLU A 241 -14.31 17.30 -19.36
CA GLU A 241 -15.36 18.22 -18.97
C GLU A 241 -14.81 19.09 -17.83
N ASP A 242 -14.56 20.37 -18.13
CA ASP A 242 -14.01 21.32 -17.17
C ASP A 242 -15.12 21.96 -16.33
N THR A 243 -14.90 22.06 -15.02
CA THR A 243 -15.74 22.80 -14.08
C THR A 243 -14.89 23.75 -13.25
N GLU A 244 -15.18 25.04 -13.33
CA GLU A 244 -14.48 26.06 -12.53
C GLU A 244 -14.98 26.09 -11.09
N TYR A 245 -14.04 26.22 -10.16
CA TYR A 245 -14.26 26.35 -8.73
C TYR A 245 -13.79 27.74 -8.26
N VAL A 246 -14.62 28.42 -7.49
CA VAL A 246 -14.27 29.66 -6.77
C VAL A 246 -13.67 29.32 -5.42
N GLU A 247 -14.30 28.39 -4.70
CA GLU A 247 -13.83 27.89 -3.41
C GLU A 247 -13.92 26.37 -3.40
N TYR A 248 -12.89 25.72 -2.85
CA TYR A 248 -12.79 24.27 -2.71
C TYR A 248 -12.33 23.93 -1.30
N TYR A 249 -13.29 23.52 -0.48
CA TYR A 249 -13.10 23.07 0.90
C TYR A 249 -13.04 21.55 0.90
N ARG A 250 -11.98 20.97 1.46
CA ARG A 250 -11.78 19.52 1.41
C ARG A 250 -11.19 19.02 2.72
N THR A 251 -11.71 17.90 3.25
CA THR A 251 -11.02 17.10 4.27
C THR A 251 -10.23 15.95 3.64
N ASP A 252 -10.75 15.34 2.57
CA ASP A 252 -10.08 14.29 1.79
C ASP A 252 -10.72 14.17 0.38
N VAL A 253 -10.17 13.32 -0.49
CA VAL A 253 -10.61 13.13 -1.89
C VAL A 253 -12.10 12.78 -2.05
N ASN A 254 -12.75 12.25 -1.02
CA ASN A 254 -14.15 11.86 -1.01
C ASN A 254 -15.05 12.76 -0.16
N ASN A 255 -14.50 13.76 0.52
CA ASN A 255 -15.21 14.64 1.43
C ASN A 255 -14.83 16.10 1.13
N TYR A 256 -15.67 16.77 0.34
CA TYR A 256 -15.45 18.15 -0.04
C TYR A 256 -16.74 18.92 -0.33
N LEU A 257 -16.61 20.25 -0.28
CA LEU A 257 -17.59 21.25 -0.66
C LEU A 257 -16.95 22.23 -1.63
N VAL A 258 -17.58 22.40 -2.79
CA VAL A 258 -17.15 23.31 -3.84
C VAL A 258 -18.19 24.39 -4.04
N ILE A 259 -17.75 25.63 -4.26
CA ILE A 259 -18.56 26.74 -4.75
C ILE A 259 -18.13 27.08 -6.18
N LYS A 260 -19.10 27.14 -7.10
CA LYS A 260 -18.88 27.49 -8.52
C LYS A 260 -19.11 28.98 -8.79
N PRO A 261 -18.68 29.52 -9.94
CA PRO A 261 -18.92 30.92 -10.30
C PRO A 261 -20.40 31.33 -10.29
N ASP A 262 -21.31 30.41 -10.61
CA ASP A 262 -22.77 30.64 -10.57
C ASP A 262 -23.40 30.49 -9.17
N ARG A 263 -22.57 30.44 -8.12
CA ARG A 263 -22.93 30.19 -6.71
C ARG A 263 -23.57 28.83 -6.44
N LYS A 264 -23.68 27.95 -7.43
CA LYS A 264 -24.09 26.56 -7.18
C LYS A 264 -22.97 25.82 -6.48
N THR A 265 -23.35 24.83 -5.69
CA THR A 265 -22.42 24.01 -4.91
C THR A 265 -22.33 22.58 -5.45
N LYS A 266 -21.19 21.93 -5.21
CA LYS A 266 -20.98 20.49 -5.42
C LYS A 266 -20.48 19.92 -4.09
N GLU A 267 -21.31 19.11 -3.45
CA GLU A 267 -21.02 18.50 -2.16
C GLU A 267 -20.73 16.99 -2.30
N LYS A 268 -19.78 16.47 -1.52
CA LYS A 268 -19.46 15.05 -1.47
C LYS A 268 -19.17 14.59 -0.04
N GLY A 269 -19.54 13.35 0.27
CA GLY A 269 -19.29 12.72 1.55
C GLY A 269 -19.97 13.46 2.70
N ARG A 270 -19.22 13.83 3.73
CA ARG A 270 -19.71 14.50 4.95
C ARG A 270 -20.31 15.89 4.73
N TYR A 271 -20.10 16.51 3.57
CA TYR A 271 -20.68 17.82 3.21
C TYR A 271 -22.04 17.70 2.51
N LEU A 272 -22.55 16.49 2.27
CA LEU A 272 -23.84 16.29 1.61
C LEU A 272 -25.00 16.81 2.46
N LYS A 273 -25.57 17.95 2.05
CA LYS A 273 -26.78 18.53 2.67
C LYS A 273 -28.02 17.64 2.53
N ASN A 274 -28.15 16.97 1.38
CA ASN A 274 -29.28 16.11 1.08
C ASN A 274 -28.93 14.67 1.45
N ILE A 275 -29.66 14.10 2.39
CA ILE A 275 -29.42 12.74 2.85
C ILE A 275 -30.21 11.75 1.99
N ASP A 276 -29.50 10.76 1.48
CA ASP A 276 -30.12 9.58 0.90
C ASP A 276 -30.52 8.63 2.02
N LEU A 277 -31.82 8.51 2.29
CA LEU A 277 -32.38 7.64 3.33
C LEU A 277 -32.05 6.15 3.13
N LYS A 278 -31.54 5.75 1.96
CA LYS A 278 -31.05 4.39 1.71
C LYS A 278 -29.66 4.15 2.30
N LYS A 279 -28.95 5.20 2.72
CA LYS A 279 -27.61 5.16 3.32
C LYS A 279 -27.69 5.39 4.83
N ALA A 280 -26.53 5.39 5.49
CA ALA A 280 -26.44 5.72 6.90
C ALA A 280 -26.98 7.13 7.17
N TYR A 281 -27.79 7.28 8.22
CA TYR A 281 -28.37 8.55 8.64
C TYR A 281 -27.69 9.00 9.94
N ARG A 282 -26.88 10.05 9.88
CA ARG A 282 -26.10 10.55 11.02
C ARG A 282 -26.18 12.08 11.08
N HIS A 283 -26.91 12.59 12.06
CA HIS A 283 -27.07 14.01 12.41
C HIS A 283 -26.95 15.00 11.23
N PRO A 284 -27.97 15.05 10.35
CA PRO A 284 -28.07 15.99 9.21
C PRO A 284 -27.72 17.45 9.50
N ILE A 285 -27.86 17.88 10.76
CA ILE A 285 -27.52 19.22 11.21
C ILE A 285 -26.04 19.55 10.97
N VAL A 286 -25.14 18.57 11.02
CA VAL A 286 -23.70 18.78 10.81
C VAL A 286 -23.37 19.22 9.39
N PRO A 287 -23.73 18.49 8.31
CA PRO A 287 -23.54 18.98 6.94
C PRO A 287 -24.28 20.29 6.65
N LYS A 288 -25.47 20.50 7.26
CA LYS A 288 -26.22 21.77 7.14
C LYS A 288 -25.45 22.95 7.74
N ALA A 289 -24.90 22.78 8.93
CA ALA A 289 -24.06 23.78 9.59
C ALA A 289 -22.77 24.07 8.82
N LEU A 290 -22.08 23.04 8.33
CA LEU A 290 -20.89 23.21 7.46
C LEU A 290 -21.23 24.02 6.20
N TYR A 291 -22.35 23.71 5.55
CA TYR A 291 -22.82 24.46 4.39
C TYR A 291 -23.11 25.92 4.75
N ASN A 292 -23.85 26.16 5.82
CA ASN A 292 -24.19 27.50 6.28
C ASN A 292 -22.96 28.32 6.65
N TYR A 293 -21.99 27.71 7.33
CA TYR A 293 -20.74 28.34 7.70
C TYR A 293 -19.91 28.73 6.47
N PHE A 294 -19.61 27.78 5.58
CA PHE A 294 -18.73 28.04 4.44
C PHE A 294 -19.40 28.83 3.31
N VAL A 295 -20.68 28.58 3.03
CA VAL A 295 -21.39 29.16 1.88
C VAL A 295 -22.19 30.39 2.27
N ASN A 296 -23.05 30.26 3.29
CA ASN A 296 -23.99 31.33 3.68
C ASN A 296 -23.38 32.32 4.68
N LYS A 297 -22.21 32.02 5.24
CA LYS A 297 -21.53 32.80 6.28
C LYS A 297 -22.39 33.01 7.54
N ILE A 298 -23.19 32.00 7.89
CA ILE A 298 -24.01 31.94 9.12
C ILE A 298 -23.23 31.15 10.17
N SER A 299 -23.27 31.57 11.44
CA SER A 299 -22.56 30.86 12.50
C SER A 299 -23.13 29.45 12.75
N ILE A 300 -22.32 28.61 13.38
CA ILE A 300 -22.70 27.23 13.71
C ILE A 300 -23.87 27.27 14.70
N GLU A 301 -23.74 28.10 15.74
CA GLU A 301 -24.72 28.28 16.80
C GLU A 301 -26.07 28.74 16.23
N GLU A 302 -26.05 29.76 15.36
CA GLU A 302 -27.28 30.25 14.72
C GLU A 302 -27.95 29.16 13.88
N THR A 303 -27.17 28.36 13.14
CA THR A 303 -27.72 27.26 12.33
C THR A 303 -28.35 26.17 13.20
N LEU A 304 -27.71 25.81 14.31
CA LEU A 304 -28.19 24.76 15.20
C LEU A 304 -29.44 25.20 15.97
N HIS A 305 -29.42 26.41 16.55
CA HIS A 305 -30.54 26.93 17.35
C HIS A 305 -31.75 27.36 16.52
N SER A 306 -31.58 27.60 15.22
CA SER A 306 -32.70 27.87 14.30
C SER A 306 -33.36 26.62 13.72
N SER A 307 -32.80 25.42 13.98
CA SER A 307 -33.40 24.17 13.52
C SER A 307 -34.67 23.84 14.31
N THR A 308 -35.75 23.53 13.60
CA THR A 308 -37.03 23.13 14.19
C THR A 308 -37.33 21.63 14.06
N ASP A 309 -36.45 20.87 13.41
CA ASP A 309 -36.64 19.46 13.11
C ASP A 309 -35.66 18.57 13.91
N ILE A 310 -36.20 17.81 14.87
CA ILE A 310 -35.41 16.87 15.69
C ILE A 310 -34.72 15.79 14.85
N PHE A 311 -35.27 15.45 13.67
CA PHE A 311 -34.63 14.49 12.77
C PHE A 311 -33.29 14.99 12.22
N GLU A 312 -33.03 16.31 12.22
CA GLU A 312 -31.72 16.86 11.86
C GLU A 312 -30.62 16.48 12.87
N PHE A 313 -30.97 16.18 14.12
CA PHE A 313 -30.02 15.79 15.17
C PHE A 313 -29.88 14.26 15.31
N CYS A 314 -30.78 13.51 14.69
CA CYS A 314 -30.90 12.08 14.87
C CYS A 314 -29.80 11.27 14.19
N ILE A 315 -29.47 10.14 14.79
CA ILE A 315 -28.59 9.09 14.29
C ILE A 315 -29.42 7.80 14.18
N SER A 316 -29.27 7.10 13.06
CA SER A 316 -29.84 5.76 12.89
C SER A 316 -28.75 4.70 13.04
N GLN A 317 -28.95 3.78 13.99
CA GLN A 317 -28.04 2.67 14.22
C GLN A 317 -28.76 1.34 14.04
N LYS A 318 -28.29 0.56 13.07
CA LYS A 318 -28.59 -0.86 12.94
C LYS A 318 -27.52 -1.69 13.65
N VAL A 319 -27.93 -2.60 14.52
CA VAL A 319 -27.04 -3.52 15.21
C VAL A 319 -26.99 -4.87 14.50
N GLY A 320 -25.77 -5.42 14.39
CA GLY A 320 -25.50 -6.71 13.75
C GLY A 320 -26.12 -7.88 14.51
N LYS A 321 -26.20 -9.05 13.87
CA LYS A 321 -26.86 -10.24 14.45
C LYS A 321 -26.21 -10.72 15.74
N ASP A 322 -24.91 -10.50 15.91
CA ASP A 322 -24.12 -11.00 17.05
C ASP A 322 -24.20 -10.11 18.29
N PHE A 323 -25.01 -9.06 18.26
CA PHE A 323 -25.08 -8.05 19.30
C PHE A 323 -26.51 -7.68 19.66
N ILE A 324 -26.69 -7.32 20.93
CA ILE A 324 -27.89 -6.70 21.48
C ILE A 324 -27.53 -5.25 21.81
N LEU A 325 -28.44 -4.32 21.50
CA LEU A 325 -28.30 -2.93 21.91
C LEU A 325 -29.03 -2.73 23.23
N GLU A 326 -28.36 -2.13 24.20
CA GLU A 326 -28.89 -1.81 25.51
C GLU A 326 -28.83 -0.30 25.73
N TYR A 327 -29.87 0.23 26.35
CA TYR A 327 -29.98 1.60 26.81
C TYR A 327 -29.87 1.60 28.33
N HIS A 328 -28.81 2.20 28.85
CA HIS A 328 -28.49 2.25 30.28
C HIS A 328 -28.86 3.64 30.78
N ALA A 329 -30.05 3.79 31.35
CA ALA A 329 -30.55 5.02 31.95
C ALA A 329 -30.53 4.92 33.49
N ASN A 330 -30.83 6.03 34.17
CA ASN A 330 -30.81 6.09 35.63
C ASN A 330 -31.81 5.14 36.30
N ASP A 331 -32.89 4.81 35.60
CA ASP A 331 -33.97 3.92 36.04
C ASP A 331 -33.73 2.44 35.69
N GLY A 332 -32.69 2.13 34.90
CA GLY A 332 -32.26 0.76 34.63
C GLY A 332 -31.73 0.53 33.21
N ILE A 333 -31.61 -0.75 32.87
CA ILE A 333 -31.10 -1.21 31.57
C ILE A 333 -32.26 -1.74 30.74
N THR A 334 -32.50 -1.13 29.58
CA THR A 334 -33.53 -1.56 28.63
C THR A 334 -32.88 -2.15 27.37
N LYS A 335 -33.30 -3.35 26.98
CA LYS A 335 -32.90 -3.95 25.70
C LYS A 335 -33.69 -3.30 24.57
N LEU A 336 -32.98 -2.81 23.56
CA LEU A 336 -33.55 -2.14 22.42
C LEU A 336 -33.72 -3.09 21.21
N GLN A 337 -34.53 -2.65 20.25
CA GLN A 337 -34.67 -3.32 18.96
C GLN A 337 -33.38 -3.26 18.11
N LYS A 338 -33.36 -3.89 16.93
CA LYS A 338 -32.14 -3.91 16.09
C LYS A 338 -31.83 -2.60 15.39
N ASN A 339 -32.86 -1.84 15.01
CA ASN A 339 -32.71 -0.55 14.35
C ASN A 339 -33.24 0.51 15.31
N ASN A 340 -32.39 1.43 15.76
CA ASN A 340 -32.80 2.49 16.65
C ASN A 340 -32.46 3.84 16.06
N ARG A 341 -33.30 4.81 16.37
CA ARG A 341 -33.07 6.23 16.16
C ARG A 341 -32.88 6.88 17.51
N PHE A 342 -31.89 7.76 17.63
CA PHE A 342 -31.60 8.51 18.84
C PHE A 342 -30.88 9.81 18.49
N TYR A 343 -30.78 10.73 19.44
CA TYR A 343 -29.98 11.95 19.33
C TYR A 343 -29.17 12.15 20.62
N ILE A 344 -28.14 13.01 20.55
CA ILE A 344 -27.31 13.35 21.71
C ILE A 344 -28.00 14.45 22.51
N SER A 345 -28.21 14.21 23.80
CA SER A 345 -28.98 15.06 24.72
C SER A 345 -28.18 15.31 25.99
N ASN A 346 -28.52 16.38 26.73
CA ASN A 346 -27.85 16.69 28.00
C ASN A 346 -28.25 15.68 29.09
N ASP A 347 -29.47 15.13 28.99
CA ASP A 347 -30.00 14.05 29.82
C ASP A 347 -30.18 12.76 29.00
N GLY A 348 -30.76 11.74 29.62
CA GLY A 348 -30.95 10.41 29.02
C GLY A 348 -29.96 9.38 29.55
N GLY A 349 -29.59 8.43 28.70
CA GLY A 349 -28.81 7.25 29.08
C GLY A 349 -27.64 6.98 28.15
N LYS A 350 -26.95 5.87 28.37
CA LYS A 350 -25.83 5.40 27.53
C LYS A 350 -26.30 4.29 26.59
N LEU A 351 -25.80 4.30 25.35
CA LEU A 351 -26.03 3.23 24.39
C LEU A 351 -24.86 2.24 24.36
N ILE A 352 -25.13 1.01 24.78
CA ILE A 352 -24.15 -0.07 24.91
C ILE A 352 -24.51 -1.22 23.97
N LYS A 353 -23.57 -1.59 23.11
CA LYS A 353 -23.64 -2.76 22.26
C LYS A 353 -23.01 -3.95 22.98
N LYS A 354 -23.83 -4.88 23.47
CA LYS A 354 -23.41 -6.10 24.16
C LYS A 354 -23.36 -7.26 23.18
N ARG A 355 -22.27 -8.03 23.16
CA ARG A 355 -22.15 -9.22 22.31
C ARG A 355 -23.00 -10.36 22.90
N ILE A 356 -23.61 -11.19 22.05
CA ILE A 356 -24.51 -12.27 22.51
C ILE A 356 -23.73 -13.44 23.12
N ASP A 357 -22.57 -13.74 22.54
CA ASP A 357 -21.71 -14.89 22.88
C ASP A 357 -20.71 -14.60 24.01
N SER A 358 -20.64 -13.37 24.50
CA SER A 358 -19.65 -12.92 25.47
C SER A 358 -20.10 -11.67 26.20
N ASP A 359 -19.60 -11.43 27.41
CA ASP A 359 -19.87 -10.21 28.17
C ASP A 359 -19.12 -8.96 27.65
N LYS A 360 -18.60 -9.01 26.41
CA LYS A 360 -17.95 -7.85 25.80
C LYS A 360 -18.98 -6.77 25.47
N GLN A 361 -18.74 -5.56 25.97
CA GLN A 361 -19.56 -4.37 25.76
C GLN A 361 -18.79 -3.32 24.96
N ILE A 362 -19.50 -2.60 24.08
CA ILE A 362 -18.96 -1.51 23.26
C ILE A 362 -19.93 -0.33 23.37
N GLY A 363 -19.49 0.79 23.95
CA GLY A 363 -20.28 2.04 23.94
C GLY A 363 -20.28 2.68 22.55
N LEU A 364 -21.43 3.17 22.09
CA LEU A 364 -21.55 3.82 20.77
C LEU A 364 -21.16 5.30 20.77
N TYR A 365 -21.42 6.02 21.87
CA TYR A 365 -21.09 7.43 22.09
C TYR A 365 -20.59 7.59 23.53
N VAL A 366 -19.35 7.14 23.76
CA VAL A 366 -18.75 7.15 25.11
C VAL A 366 -18.60 8.59 25.60
N GLY A 367 -18.99 8.86 26.85
CA GLY A 367 -18.99 10.21 27.43
C GLY A 367 -20.34 10.91 27.30
N GLU A 368 -21.05 10.71 26.19
CA GLU A 368 -22.28 11.44 25.87
C GLU A 368 -23.55 10.74 26.37
N ASN A 369 -24.57 11.52 26.75
CA ASN A 369 -25.92 10.99 26.99
C ASN A 369 -26.71 11.01 25.69
N VAL A 370 -27.63 10.07 25.56
CA VAL A 370 -28.49 9.97 24.37
C VAL A 370 -29.94 9.76 24.77
N THR A 371 -30.84 10.24 23.92
CA THR A 371 -32.28 10.00 24.05
C THR A 371 -32.77 9.20 22.85
N ILE A 372 -33.48 8.10 23.13
CA ILE A 372 -34.06 7.23 22.11
C ILE A 372 -35.29 7.91 21.50
N LEU A 373 -35.38 7.89 20.17
CA LEU A 373 -36.49 8.46 19.38
C LEU A 373 -36.99 7.46 18.35
N ASN A 374 -37.33 6.25 18.82
CA ASN A 374 -37.93 5.23 17.97
C ASN A 374 -39.40 5.53 17.69
N ASP A 375 -40.11 6.01 18.71
CA ASP A 375 -41.48 6.50 18.63
C ASP A 375 -41.44 8.03 18.62
N TYR A 376 -42.19 8.63 17.70
CA TYR A 376 -42.17 10.06 17.47
C TYR A 376 -43.59 10.63 17.60
N GLU A 377 -43.71 11.66 18.41
CA GLU A 377 -44.94 12.41 18.63
C GLU A 377 -44.74 13.87 18.17
N ASP A 378 -45.60 14.31 17.24
CA ASP A 378 -45.57 15.66 16.66
C ASP A 378 -45.86 16.78 17.67
N SER A 379 -46.52 16.45 18.79
CA SER A 379 -46.86 17.41 19.85
C SER A 379 -45.65 17.87 20.68
N ILE A 380 -44.55 17.11 20.67
CA ILE A 380 -43.37 17.41 21.48
C ILE A 380 -42.44 18.33 20.69
N LEU A 381 -42.43 19.61 21.08
CA LEU A 381 -41.59 20.66 20.51
C LEU A 381 -40.10 20.36 20.66
N ILE A 382 -39.29 20.87 19.72
CA ILE A 382 -37.85 20.64 19.73
C ILE A 382 -37.15 21.25 20.97
N ASP A 383 -37.63 22.40 21.43
CA ASP A 383 -37.06 23.13 22.57
C ASP A 383 -37.15 22.33 23.88
N THR A 384 -38.09 21.39 23.98
CA THR A 384 -38.24 20.53 25.16
C THR A 384 -37.43 19.24 25.08
N ARG A 385 -36.68 19.00 23.97
CA ARG A 385 -35.94 17.75 23.72
C ARG A 385 -34.57 17.68 24.41
N ASN A 386 -34.16 18.75 25.11
CA ASN A 386 -32.88 18.87 25.83
C ASN A 386 -31.65 18.42 25.00
N ILE A 387 -31.60 18.86 23.74
CA ILE A 387 -30.51 18.55 22.80
C ILE A 387 -29.18 19.06 23.36
N ASN A 388 -28.13 18.25 23.29
CA ASN A 388 -26.78 18.68 23.60
C ASN A 388 -26.19 19.42 22.38
N TYR A 389 -26.51 20.71 22.24
CA TYR A 389 -26.01 21.52 21.13
C TYR A 389 -24.48 21.58 21.08
N GLU A 390 -23.81 21.59 22.24
CA GLU A 390 -22.35 21.65 22.36
C GLU A 390 -21.68 20.43 21.69
N PHE A 391 -22.25 19.24 21.83
CA PHE A 391 -21.77 18.06 21.10
C PHE A 391 -21.77 18.28 19.58
N TYR A 392 -22.87 18.81 19.03
CA TYR A 392 -23.00 19.04 17.60
C TYR A 392 -22.12 20.19 17.10
N ILE A 393 -21.98 21.26 17.90
CA ILE A 393 -21.02 22.35 17.64
C ILE A 393 -19.60 21.78 17.52
N ASN A 394 -19.20 20.92 18.46
CA ASN A 394 -17.90 20.28 18.46
C ASN A 394 -17.70 19.33 17.26
N GLU A 395 -18.73 18.56 16.86
CA GLU A 395 -18.67 17.74 15.64
C GLU A 395 -18.49 18.59 14.37
N VAL A 396 -19.10 19.78 14.30
CA VAL A 396 -18.92 20.71 13.16
C VAL A 396 -17.52 21.35 13.19
N ASN A 397 -17.11 21.87 14.36
CA ASN A 397 -15.81 22.51 14.57
C ASN A 397 -14.65 21.58 14.26
N LYS A 398 -14.78 20.28 14.57
CA LYS A 398 -13.77 19.27 14.19
C LYS A 398 -13.38 19.38 12.72
N TYR A 399 -14.34 19.56 11.82
CA TYR A 399 -14.08 19.63 10.38
C TYR A 399 -13.62 21.01 9.93
N ILE A 400 -14.14 22.08 10.53
CA ILE A 400 -13.73 23.45 10.22
C ILE A 400 -12.27 23.67 10.59
N LEU A 401 -11.90 23.35 11.85
CA LEU A 401 -10.54 23.50 12.35
C LEU A 401 -9.54 22.65 11.56
N GLU A 402 -9.95 21.46 11.12
CA GLU A 402 -9.12 20.57 10.32
C GLU A 402 -8.75 21.20 8.96
N VAL A 403 -9.69 21.85 8.28
CA VAL A 403 -9.41 22.49 6.97
C VAL A 403 -8.76 23.87 7.09
N GLU A 404 -9.09 24.65 8.13
CA GLU A 404 -8.53 26.00 8.34
C GLU A 404 -7.10 25.97 8.87
N LYS A 405 -6.71 24.96 9.65
CA LYS A 405 -5.32 24.83 10.14
C LYS A 405 -4.29 24.70 9.01
N ASN A 406 -4.72 24.20 7.85
CA ASN A 406 -3.88 23.94 6.70
C ASN A 406 -4.02 25.00 5.59
N GLU A 407 -4.36 26.25 5.94
CA GLU A 407 -4.34 27.37 4.98
C GLU A 407 -2.95 27.62 4.37
N GLY A 408 -1.87 27.10 4.97
CA GLY A 408 -0.51 27.09 4.41
C GLY A 408 -0.23 25.84 3.55
N ILE A 409 -0.50 25.92 2.25
CA ILE A 409 -0.15 24.88 1.29
C ILE A 409 1.38 24.86 1.11
N GLU A 410 2.00 23.67 1.16
CA GLU A 410 3.42 23.54 0.82
C GLU A 410 3.70 24.17 -0.57
N PRO A 411 4.76 24.98 -0.73
CA PRO A 411 5.11 25.53 -2.02
C PRO A 411 5.22 24.41 -3.06
N PHE A 412 4.64 24.63 -4.24
CA PHE A 412 4.75 23.68 -5.34
C PHE A 412 6.22 23.42 -5.65
N CYS A 413 6.64 22.16 -5.57
CA CYS A 413 8.00 21.72 -5.89
C CYS A 413 7.95 20.40 -6.65
N PHE A 414 8.74 20.30 -7.70
CA PHE A 414 8.96 19.05 -8.41
C PHE A 414 10.41 18.97 -8.88
N GLU A 415 11.09 17.94 -8.44
CA GLU A 415 12.38 17.50 -8.95
C GLU A 415 12.23 16.03 -9.33
N ASP A 416 12.67 15.66 -10.53
CA ASP A 416 12.60 14.28 -11.00
C ASP A 416 13.74 13.44 -10.41
N GLU A 417 13.55 12.12 -10.40
CA GLU A 417 14.57 11.17 -10.00
C GLU A 417 15.74 11.18 -11.00
N PRO A 418 16.98 10.92 -10.55
CA PRO A 418 18.10 10.78 -11.47
C PRO A 418 17.96 9.52 -12.34
N GLU A 419 18.59 9.53 -13.51
CA GLU A 419 18.59 8.37 -14.40
C GLU A 419 19.23 7.15 -13.71
N GLY A 420 18.61 5.98 -13.83
CA GLY A 420 19.09 4.76 -13.18
C GLY A 420 18.75 4.63 -11.69
N TYR A 421 17.95 5.56 -11.12
CA TYR A 421 17.48 5.44 -9.75
C TYR A 421 16.75 4.10 -9.51
N ILE A 422 17.13 3.42 -8.43
CA ILE A 422 16.46 2.23 -7.91
C ILE A 422 15.89 2.63 -6.56
N SER A 423 14.59 2.44 -6.36
CA SER A 423 13.98 2.78 -5.08
C SER A 423 14.51 1.84 -3.98
N PRO A 424 14.66 2.33 -2.73
CA PRO A 424 15.07 1.51 -1.60
C PRO A 424 14.25 0.22 -1.46
N GLU A 425 12.94 0.29 -1.72
CA GLU A 425 12.05 -0.87 -1.62
C GLU A 425 12.37 -1.94 -2.66
N HIS A 426 12.62 -1.53 -3.90
CA HIS A 426 12.95 -2.46 -4.99
C HIS A 426 14.36 -3.03 -4.86
N LEU A 427 15.30 -2.25 -4.30
CA LEU A 427 16.63 -2.76 -3.93
C LEU A 427 16.50 -3.85 -2.86
N ALA A 428 15.75 -3.58 -1.78
CA ALA A 428 15.52 -4.54 -0.71
C ALA A 428 14.83 -5.82 -1.21
N GLU A 429 13.84 -5.70 -2.11
CA GLU A 429 13.17 -6.85 -2.72
C GLU A 429 14.15 -7.74 -3.52
N LYS A 430 15.00 -7.12 -4.36
CA LYS A 430 16.05 -7.84 -5.10
C LYS A 430 17.04 -8.53 -4.16
N GLU A 431 17.44 -7.87 -3.09
CA GLU A 431 18.35 -8.45 -2.10
C GLU A 431 17.72 -9.65 -1.38
N ARG A 432 16.43 -9.57 -1.01
CA ARG A 432 15.68 -10.71 -0.44
C ARG A 432 15.58 -11.87 -1.41
N GLU A 433 15.28 -11.63 -2.70
CA GLU A 433 15.24 -12.69 -3.72
C GLU A 433 16.59 -13.39 -3.86
N VAL A 434 17.68 -12.63 -3.84
CA VAL A 434 19.05 -13.16 -3.86
C VAL A 434 19.30 -14.07 -2.65
N VAL A 435 18.86 -13.69 -1.45
CA VAL A 435 18.97 -14.54 -0.25
C VAL A 435 18.06 -15.77 -0.36
N ILE A 436 16.82 -15.65 -0.84
CA ILE A 436 15.91 -16.80 -1.06
C ILE A 436 16.52 -17.81 -2.04
N ASN A 437 17.03 -17.34 -3.18
CA ASN A 437 17.63 -18.22 -4.18
C ASN A 437 18.88 -18.92 -3.66
N PHE A 438 19.65 -18.25 -2.79
CA PHE A 438 20.75 -18.88 -2.08
C PHE A 438 20.26 -19.96 -1.09
N LEU A 439 19.23 -19.68 -0.29
CA LEU A 439 18.66 -20.65 0.68
C LEU A 439 18.15 -21.93 0.00
N LYS A 440 17.59 -21.84 -1.21
CA LYS A 440 17.18 -23.01 -2.02
C LYS A 440 18.33 -23.99 -2.30
N GLY A 441 19.57 -23.50 -2.33
CA GLY A 441 20.76 -24.31 -2.59
C GLY A 441 21.37 -24.98 -1.34
N ILE A 442 20.90 -24.65 -0.14
CA ILE A 442 21.47 -25.14 1.12
C ILE A 442 20.78 -26.44 1.55
N LYS A 443 21.59 -27.48 1.78
CA LYS A 443 21.10 -28.77 2.29
C LYS A 443 20.45 -28.61 3.66
N GLY A 444 19.17 -28.98 3.79
CA GLY A 444 18.43 -28.96 5.06
C GLY A 444 17.53 -27.74 5.27
N ILE A 445 17.32 -26.91 4.24
CA ILE A 445 16.27 -25.88 4.21
C ILE A 445 14.95 -26.49 3.69
N PRO A 446 13.83 -26.42 4.45
CA PRO A 446 12.55 -26.94 3.99
C PRO A 446 11.91 -26.06 2.89
N ASP A 447 11.28 -26.67 1.88
CA ASP A 447 10.52 -25.94 0.84
C ASP A 447 9.42 -25.05 1.44
N LYS A 448 8.84 -25.49 2.56
CA LYS A 448 7.86 -24.69 3.31
C LYS A 448 8.42 -23.33 3.72
N LEU A 449 9.70 -23.25 4.15
CA LEU A 449 10.33 -21.98 4.51
C LEU A 449 10.35 -21.02 3.32
N ILE A 450 10.73 -21.53 2.15
CA ILE A 450 10.84 -20.73 0.92
C ILE A 450 9.47 -20.19 0.51
N ASN A 451 8.43 -21.03 0.60
CA ASN A 451 7.06 -20.63 0.30
C ASN A 451 6.55 -19.58 1.30
N ASP A 452 6.80 -19.77 2.60
CA ASP A 452 6.41 -18.83 3.65
C ASP A 452 7.11 -17.47 3.45
N LEU A 453 8.40 -17.46 3.10
CA LEU A 453 9.15 -16.23 2.79
C LEU A 453 8.63 -15.50 1.56
N THR A 454 8.32 -16.25 0.50
CA THR A 454 7.74 -15.69 -0.73
C THR A 454 6.37 -15.06 -0.44
N TYR A 455 5.56 -15.73 0.41
CA TYR A 455 4.28 -15.20 0.87
C TYR A 455 4.45 -13.93 1.71
N ILE A 456 5.39 -13.91 2.65
CA ILE A 456 5.70 -12.70 3.45
C ILE A 456 6.04 -11.53 2.54
N ASN A 457 6.96 -11.70 1.59
CA ASN A 457 7.38 -10.63 0.67
C ASN A 457 6.22 -10.08 -0.17
N LYS A 458 5.26 -10.94 -0.55
CA LYS A 458 4.12 -10.55 -1.38
C LYS A 458 3.01 -9.85 -0.60
N HIS A 459 2.80 -10.23 0.65
CA HIS A 459 1.60 -9.82 1.41
C HIS A 459 1.87 -8.87 2.58
N PHE A 460 3.11 -8.75 3.04
CA PHE A 460 3.49 -7.76 4.05
C PHE A 460 3.72 -6.38 3.40
N ILE A 461 3.26 -5.32 4.04
CA ILE A 461 3.24 -3.95 3.47
C ILE A 461 4.54 -3.23 3.82
N ASN A 462 5.19 -2.57 2.84
CA ASN A 462 6.49 -1.89 2.99
C ASN A 462 6.55 -0.73 4.01
N ASN A 463 5.42 -0.26 4.56
CA ASN A 463 5.38 0.84 5.54
C ASN A 463 5.38 0.36 7.00
N LYS A 464 5.64 -0.91 7.24
CA LYS A 464 5.58 -1.54 8.55
C LYS A 464 6.99 -1.86 9.05
N ASP A 465 7.21 -1.80 10.36
CA ASP A 465 8.51 -2.11 10.95
C ASP A 465 8.70 -3.61 11.26
N PHE A 466 9.89 -3.96 11.78
CA PHE A 466 10.25 -5.32 12.11
C PHE A 466 9.33 -5.97 13.17
N LEU A 467 8.84 -5.20 14.15
CA LEU A 467 7.96 -5.74 15.19
C LEU A 467 6.61 -6.12 14.58
N GLU A 468 6.09 -5.29 13.69
CA GLU A 468 4.87 -5.61 12.94
C GLU A 468 5.02 -6.83 12.04
N LEU A 469 6.21 -7.03 11.47
CA LEU A 469 6.54 -8.25 10.73
C LEU A 469 6.49 -9.50 11.61
N LEU A 470 7.05 -9.44 12.82
CA LEU A 470 7.02 -10.58 13.76
C LEU A 470 5.58 -10.94 14.16
N VAL A 471 4.75 -9.93 14.44
CA VAL A 471 3.32 -10.12 14.74
C VAL A 471 2.60 -10.75 13.56
N TYR A 472 2.80 -10.20 12.36
CA TYR A 472 2.20 -10.73 11.13
C TYR A 472 2.58 -12.19 10.90
N CYS A 473 3.85 -12.54 11.06
CA CYS A 473 4.33 -13.90 10.89
C CYS A 473 3.77 -14.87 11.94
N GLU A 474 3.66 -14.45 13.21
CA GLU A 474 3.08 -15.28 14.28
C GLU A 474 1.59 -15.53 14.06
N ASP A 475 0.82 -14.48 13.77
CA ASP A 475 -0.63 -14.55 13.65
C ASP A 475 -1.07 -15.35 12.41
N ASN A 476 -0.26 -15.32 11.34
CA ASN A 476 -0.49 -16.09 10.11
C ASN A 476 0.22 -17.46 10.10
N SER A 477 0.87 -17.87 11.19
CA SER A 477 1.61 -19.15 11.26
C SER A 477 2.74 -19.30 10.22
N LEU A 478 3.36 -18.19 9.82
CA LEU A 478 4.47 -18.09 8.86
C LEU A 478 5.83 -18.04 9.55
N MET A 479 5.86 -17.98 10.88
CA MET A 479 7.09 -17.94 11.65
C MET A 479 7.77 -19.31 11.68
N SER A 480 8.79 -19.47 10.84
CA SER A 480 9.54 -20.71 10.72
C SER A 480 10.42 -21.01 11.94
N SER A 481 10.84 -22.27 12.08
CA SER A 481 11.84 -22.67 13.09
C SER A 481 13.22 -22.05 12.86
N ARG A 482 13.49 -21.54 11.65
CA ARG A 482 14.75 -20.92 11.24
C ARG A 482 14.66 -19.40 11.14
N PHE A 483 13.64 -18.76 11.73
CA PHE A 483 13.50 -17.31 11.68
C PHE A 483 14.70 -16.58 12.31
N HIS A 484 15.26 -17.17 13.38
CA HIS A 484 16.52 -16.73 13.98
C HIS A 484 17.68 -16.71 12.97
N ASP A 485 17.84 -17.80 12.21
CA ASP A 485 18.89 -17.94 11.19
C ASP A 485 18.76 -16.86 10.11
N LEU A 486 17.53 -16.52 9.71
CA LEU A 486 17.27 -15.48 8.70
C LEU A 486 17.70 -14.09 9.18
N ILE A 487 17.48 -13.75 10.45
CA ILE A 487 17.94 -12.49 11.03
C ILE A 487 19.47 -12.42 11.03
N LEU A 488 20.12 -13.52 11.44
CA LEU A 488 21.59 -13.62 11.44
C LEU A 488 22.20 -13.48 10.04
N LEU A 489 21.50 -13.96 9.00
CA LEU A 489 21.89 -13.82 7.61
C LEU A 489 21.55 -12.44 7.01
N GLY A 490 20.96 -11.52 7.79
CA GLY A 490 20.58 -10.19 7.31
C GLY A 490 19.43 -10.20 6.31
N TYR A 491 18.58 -11.24 6.30
CA TYR A 491 17.46 -11.34 5.38
C TYR A 491 16.46 -10.17 5.50
N PHE A 492 16.38 -9.59 6.70
CA PHE A 492 15.44 -8.52 7.05
C PHE A 492 16.12 -7.14 7.19
N HIS A 493 17.29 -6.93 6.58
CA HIS A 493 18.11 -5.71 6.77
C HIS A 493 17.35 -4.38 6.52
N GLU A 494 16.28 -4.40 5.71
CA GLU A 494 15.44 -3.24 5.43
C GLU A 494 14.73 -2.67 6.66
N PHE A 495 14.58 -3.47 7.72
CA PHE A 495 13.96 -3.05 8.98
C PHE A 495 14.99 -2.65 10.06
N GLY A 496 16.26 -2.47 9.69
CA GLY A 496 17.36 -2.08 10.58
C GLY A 496 18.41 -3.19 10.74
N SER A 497 19.28 -3.02 11.73
CA SER A 497 20.42 -3.90 11.95
C SER A 497 20.00 -5.29 12.44
N SER A 498 20.71 -6.33 12.00
CA SER A 498 20.48 -7.71 12.46
C SER A 498 20.60 -7.85 13.99
N LYS A 499 21.41 -7.03 14.65
CA LYS A 499 21.61 -7.10 16.11
C LYS A 499 20.40 -6.54 16.86
N LYS A 500 19.85 -5.41 16.41
CA LYS A 500 18.59 -4.85 16.93
C LYS A 500 17.47 -5.85 16.72
N GLN A 501 17.31 -6.34 15.51
CA GLN A 501 16.30 -7.33 15.15
C GLN A 501 16.40 -8.60 16.00
N MET A 502 17.61 -9.12 16.23
CA MET A 502 17.82 -10.31 17.03
C MET A 502 17.36 -10.12 18.47
N LYS A 503 17.69 -8.98 19.09
CA LYS A 503 17.27 -8.66 20.45
C LYS A 503 15.74 -8.61 20.57
N ILE A 504 15.09 -7.98 19.60
CA ILE A 504 13.63 -7.87 19.56
C ILE A 504 12.97 -9.23 19.33
N TYR A 505 13.52 -10.03 18.42
CA TYR A 505 13.04 -11.38 18.14
C TYR A 505 13.15 -12.31 19.37
N GLU A 506 14.27 -12.29 20.10
CA GLU A 506 14.43 -13.10 21.31
C GLU A 506 13.45 -12.68 22.42
N GLU A 507 13.23 -11.38 22.64
CA GLU A 507 12.22 -10.91 23.59
C GLU A 507 10.80 -11.32 23.14
N PHE A 508 10.51 -11.19 21.85
CA PHE A 508 9.23 -11.57 21.24
C PHE A 508 8.95 -13.08 21.37
N LYS A 509 9.96 -13.95 21.22
CA LYS A 509 9.76 -15.41 21.23
C LYS A 509 9.94 -16.08 22.59
N LYS A 510 10.90 -15.62 23.39
CA LYS A 510 11.30 -16.30 24.64
C LYS A 510 11.38 -15.36 25.84
N GLY A 511 11.28 -14.06 25.63
CA GLY A 511 11.38 -13.04 26.67
C GLY A 511 10.19 -12.98 27.62
N LYS A 512 10.26 -12.02 28.54
CA LYS A 512 9.18 -11.73 29.51
C LYS A 512 7.92 -11.27 28.79
N ASN A 513 8.10 -10.54 27.69
CA ASN A 513 7.04 -10.01 26.85
C ASN A 513 6.70 -10.90 25.64
N ARG A 514 7.02 -12.20 25.72
CA ARG A 514 6.75 -13.17 24.64
C ARG A 514 5.36 -13.00 24.02
N TYR A 515 5.27 -12.87 22.71
CA TYR A 515 4.00 -12.80 21.99
C TYR A 515 3.65 -14.16 21.36
N THR A 516 2.40 -14.59 21.50
CA THR A 516 1.84 -15.74 20.77
C THR A 516 0.41 -15.45 20.35
N ARG A 517 -0.03 -15.99 19.21
CA ARG A 517 -1.40 -15.80 18.69
C ARG A 517 -2.51 -16.24 19.64
N THR A 518 -2.18 -17.16 20.56
CA THR A 518 -3.08 -17.76 21.56
C THR A 518 -3.30 -16.91 22.82
N LEU A 519 -2.58 -15.78 22.98
CA LEU A 519 -2.76 -14.89 24.11
C LEU A 519 -4.14 -14.22 24.10
N SER A 520 -4.64 -13.89 25.29
CA SER A 520 -5.83 -13.03 25.40
C SER A 520 -5.53 -11.63 24.88
N GLU A 521 -6.52 -10.95 24.31
CA GLU A 521 -6.36 -9.62 23.73
C GLU A 521 -5.77 -8.60 24.72
N LYS A 522 -6.18 -8.65 26.00
CA LYS A 522 -5.59 -7.81 27.05
C LYS A 522 -4.09 -8.06 27.22
N SER A 523 -3.65 -9.32 27.12
CA SER A 523 -2.25 -9.68 27.25
C SER A 523 -1.45 -9.29 25.99
N LYS A 524 -2.06 -9.41 24.81
CA LYS A 524 -1.46 -8.99 23.54
C LYS A 524 -1.16 -7.50 23.55
N VAL A 525 -2.14 -6.66 23.87
CA VAL A 525 -1.98 -5.19 23.92
C VAL A 525 -0.83 -4.81 24.85
N LYS A 526 -0.87 -5.30 26.10
CA LYS A 526 0.18 -5.01 27.09
C LYS A 526 1.57 -5.43 26.62
N ARG A 527 1.73 -6.64 26.09
CA ARG A 527 3.04 -7.14 25.66
C ARG A 527 3.56 -6.41 24.42
N LEU A 528 2.66 -6.03 23.51
CA LEU A 528 3.02 -5.26 22.33
C LEU A 528 3.47 -3.84 22.67
N GLU A 529 2.86 -3.19 23.66
CA GLU A 529 3.32 -1.89 24.18
C GLU A 529 4.76 -1.98 24.70
N GLU A 530 5.06 -3.00 25.52
CA GLU A 530 6.41 -3.22 26.06
C GLU A 530 7.44 -3.57 24.96
N LEU A 531 7.05 -4.40 23.99
CA LEU A 531 7.89 -4.74 22.83
C LEU A 531 8.16 -3.53 21.94
N ARG A 532 7.16 -2.66 21.75
CA ARG A 532 7.30 -1.41 20.99
C ARG A 532 8.28 -0.47 21.69
N LEU A 533 8.13 -0.28 23.00
CA LEU A 533 9.10 0.49 23.78
C LEU A 533 10.52 -0.06 23.63
N LEU A 534 10.69 -1.39 23.76
CA LEU A 534 12.01 -2.01 23.56
C LEU A 534 12.56 -1.78 22.15
N PHE A 535 11.69 -1.85 21.13
CA PHE A 535 12.06 -1.61 19.73
C PHE A 535 12.53 -0.17 19.50
N ASP A 536 11.80 0.81 20.03
CA ASP A 536 12.09 2.23 19.84
C ASP A 536 13.38 2.66 20.56
N PHE A 537 13.66 2.08 21.75
CA PHE A 537 14.83 2.43 22.56
C PHE A 537 16.06 1.53 22.34
N THR A 538 15.97 0.49 21.51
CA THR A 538 17.15 -0.33 21.17
C THR A 538 17.94 0.33 20.04
N SER A 539 19.25 0.52 20.28
CA SER A 539 20.21 1.04 19.30
C SER A 539 20.31 0.13 18.08
N ASP A 540 20.52 0.74 16.91
CA ASP A 540 20.59 0.05 15.63
C ASP A 540 22.03 -0.34 15.28
N ASP A 541 22.69 -1.03 16.21
CA ASP A 541 24.11 -1.37 16.10
C ASP A 541 24.32 -2.57 15.17
N GLU A 542 25.31 -2.53 14.29
CA GLU A 542 25.65 -3.66 13.42
C GLU A 542 26.49 -4.73 14.14
N TYR A 543 26.39 -5.98 13.69
CA TYR A 543 27.39 -7.00 14.04
C TYR A 543 28.75 -6.62 13.43
N SER A 544 29.83 -6.86 14.15
CA SER A 544 31.18 -6.77 13.58
C SER A 544 31.33 -7.70 12.39
N ILE A 545 32.31 -7.43 11.52
CA ILE A 545 32.62 -8.28 10.36
C ILE A 545 32.85 -9.74 10.79
N LEU A 546 33.56 -9.94 11.90
CA LEU A 546 33.83 -11.25 12.49
C LEU A 546 32.53 -11.96 12.91
N GLU A 547 31.65 -11.26 13.60
CA GLU A 547 30.35 -11.82 14.01
C GLU A 547 29.49 -12.15 12.79
N LYS A 548 29.45 -11.29 11.76
CA LYS A 548 28.72 -11.58 10.51
C LYS A 548 29.23 -12.86 9.83
N ILE A 549 30.54 -13.02 9.69
CA ILE A 549 31.14 -14.22 9.10
C ILE A 549 30.85 -15.46 9.95
N LYS A 550 31.02 -15.36 11.27
CA LYS A 550 30.70 -16.47 12.20
C LYS A 550 29.22 -16.85 12.10
N ASN A 551 28.33 -15.87 12.01
CA ASN A 551 26.89 -16.08 11.85
C ASN A 551 26.59 -16.82 10.53
N GLU A 552 27.13 -16.37 9.40
CA GLU A 552 26.98 -17.04 8.09
C GLU A 552 27.45 -18.50 8.12
N VAL A 553 28.63 -18.76 8.68
CA VAL A 553 29.19 -20.12 8.79
C VAL A 553 28.34 -20.98 9.70
N SER A 554 27.89 -20.44 10.83
CA SER A 554 27.07 -21.20 11.79
C SER A 554 25.73 -21.64 11.20
N VAL A 555 25.13 -20.80 10.35
CA VAL A 555 23.83 -21.05 9.74
C VAL A 555 23.96 -21.91 8.47
N THR A 556 24.96 -21.65 7.63
CA THR A 556 25.01 -22.16 6.25
C THR A 556 26.19 -23.10 5.97
N GLY A 557 27.16 -23.17 6.88
CA GLY A 557 28.44 -23.86 6.68
C GLY A 557 29.39 -23.16 5.70
N ASN A 558 29.01 -22.01 5.13
CA ASN A 558 29.77 -21.28 4.11
C ASN A 558 29.90 -19.80 4.48
N ILE A 559 30.88 -19.13 3.88
CA ILE A 559 31.07 -17.68 3.97
C ILE A 559 30.68 -17.08 2.63
N ARG A 560 29.92 -15.99 2.66
CA ARG A 560 29.48 -15.24 1.49
C ARG A 560 29.96 -13.80 1.53
N SER A 561 30.00 -13.20 2.71
CA SER A 561 30.39 -11.81 2.87
C SER A 561 31.82 -11.58 2.39
N VAL A 562 31.98 -10.65 1.46
CA VAL A 562 33.27 -10.05 1.11
C VAL A 562 33.40 -8.71 1.81
N CYS A 563 34.59 -8.45 2.34
CA CYS A 563 34.87 -7.29 3.18
C CYS A 563 35.86 -6.37 2.50
N ASN A 564 35.70 -5.06 2.68
CA ASN A 564 36.68 -4.08 2.21
C ASN A 564 37.91 -4.05 3.13
N VAL A 565 38.70 -5.11 3.09
CA VAL A 565 39.91 -5.32 3.88
C VAL A 565 41.06 -5.73 2.98
N ASP A 566 42.29 -5.57 3.46
CA ASP A 566 43.49 -6.01 2.75
C ASP A 566 43.38 -7.50 2.34
N LYS A 567 43.82 -7.82 1.13
CA LYS A 567 43.77 -9.17 0.54
C LYS A 567 44.49 -10.26 1.34
N ARG A 568 45.32 -9.87 2.31
CA ARG A 568 46.04 -10.77 3.21
C ARG A 568 45.18 -11.34 4.33
N TYR A 569 44.01 -10.76 4.62
CA TYR A 569 43.10 -11.31 5.61
C TYR A 569 42.34 -12.52 5.06
N ALA A 570 42.42 -13.65 5.76
CA ALA A 570 41.74 -14.88 5.36
C ALA A 570 41.19 -15.65 6.55
N TYR A 571 39.94 -16.11 6.45
CA TYR A 571 39.29 -16.96 7.44
C TYR A 571 39.68 -18.43 7.23
N VAL A 572 39.98 -19.16 8.31
CA VAL A 572 40.37 -20.57 8.26
C VAL A 572 39.13 -21.47 8.28
N GLN A 573 38.89 -22.17 7.17
CA GLN A 573 37.73 -23.07 7.00
C GLN A 573 38.03 -24.52 7.36
N ASP A 574 39.26 -24.97 7.11
CA ASP A 574 39.66 -26.36 7.37
C ASP A 574 41.18 -26.45 7.65
N ILE A 575 41.58 -27.43 8.46
CA ILE A 575 42.97 -27.69 8.83
C ILE A 575 43.23 -29.20 8.81
N ASP A 576 44.12 -29.64 7.92
CA ASP A 576 44.66 -31.00 7.88
C ASP A 576 46.12 -31.00 8.36
N THR A 577 46.35 -31.59 9.54
CA THR A 577 47.69 -31.70 10.16
C THR A 577 48.34 -33.07 9.96
N LYS A 578 47.80 -33.96 9.11
CA LYS A 578 48.32 -35.32 8.91
C LYS A 578 49.78 -35.33 8.43
N TYR A 579 50.18 -34.35 7.62
CA TYR A 579 51.55 -34.20 7.11
C TYR A 579 52.12 -32.80 7.40
N THR A 580 52.45 -32.04 6.35
CA THR A 580 52.63 -30.59 6.48
C THR A 580 51.25 -29.98 6.70
N PRO A 581 51.04 -29.14 7.74
CA PRO A 581 49.76 -28.49 7.96
C PRO A 581 49.25 -27.84 6.67
N LYS A 582 48.09 -28.30 6.22
CA LYS A 582 47.42 -27.83 5.01
C LYS A 582 46.12 -27.17 5.45
N ILE A 583 45.93 -25.93 5.06
CA ILE A 583 44.77 -25.13 5.46
C ILE A 583 43.96 -24.74 4.24
N THR A 584 42.63 -24.78 4.39
CA THR A 584 41.71 -24.17 3.43
C THR A 584 41.27 -22.84 4.01
N VAL A 585 41.51 -21.76 3.27
CA VAL A 585 41.19 -20.40 3.71
C VAL A 585 40.25 -19.70 2.74
N TYR A 586 39.43 -18.81 3.29
CA TYR A 586 38.55 -17.91 2.56
C TYR A 586 39.09 -16.47 2.69
N PRO A 587 39.77 -15.93 1.67
CA PRO A 587 40.26 -14.56 1.69
C PRO A 587 39.08 -13.58 1.72
N LEU A 588 39.04 -12.71 2.72
CA LEU A 588 37.86 -11.89 3.02
C LEU A 588 37.55 -10.85 1.93
N SER A 589 38.54 -10.41 1.17
CA SER A 589 38.36 -9.42 0.09
C SER A 589 37.91 -10.00 -1.24
N THR A 590 38.22 -11.28 -1.51
CA THR A 590 38.00 -11.87 -2.84
C THR A 590 36.96 -12.99 -2.83
N GLY A 591 36.72 -13.60 -1.68
CA GLY A 591 35.75 -14.67 -1.48
C GLY A 591 36.07 -15.99 -2.21
N LYS A 592 37.26 -16.14 -2.79
CA LYS A 592 37.67 -17.37 -3.50
C LYS A 592 38.49 -18.26 -2.57
N GLN A 593 37.97 -19.45 -2.26
CA GLN A 593 38.68 -20.43 -1.44
C GLN A 593 40.08 -20.72 -2.00
N GLN A 594 41.06 -20.75 -1.10
CA GLN A 594 42.44 -21.09 -1.42
C GLN A 594 42.96 -22.13 -0.46
N VAL A 595 43.84 -22.98 -0.97
CA VAL A 595 44.52 -24.00 -0.18
C VAL A 595 45.97 -23.58 -0.01
N LEU A 596 46.41 -23.46 1.23
CA LEU A 596 47.77 -23.08 1.60
C LEU A 596 48.41 -24.18 2.43
N LYS A 597 49.74 -24.28 2.40
CA LYS A 597 50.51 -25.06 3.37
C LYS A 597 51.11 -24.11 4.40
N VAL A 598 51.25 -24.56 5.65
CA VAL A 598 51.94 -23.80 6.69
C VAL A 598 53.17 -24.57 7.11
N PHE A 599 54.31 -23.90 7.26
CA PHE A 599 55.50 -24.56 7.76
C PHE A 599 55.25 -25.11 9.16
N LYS A 600 55.55 -26.40 9.37
CA LYS A 600 55.26 -27.10 10.62
C LYS A 600 55.86 -26.39 11.85
N LYS A 601 57.07 -25.82 11.72
CA LYS A 601 57.70 -25.02 12.77
C LYS A 601 56.92 -23.74 13.09
N VAL A 602 56.38 -23.07 12.07
CA VAL A 602 55.60 -21.83 12.22
C VAL A 602 54.25 -22.13 12.86
N PHE A 603 53.55 -23.16 12.37
CA PHE A 603 52.26 -23.60 12.91
C PHE A 603 52.37 -24.03 14.38
N ASN A 604 53.39 -24.82 14.73
CA ASN A 604 53.59 -25.27 16.11
C ASN A 604 53.97 -24.13 17.06
N ALA A 605 54.65 -23.09 16.56
CA ALA A 605 55.01 -21.93 17.38
C ALA A 605 53.81 -21.01 17.64
N HIS A 606 52.88 -20.91 16.69
CA HIS A 606 51.71 -20.02 16.76
C HIS A 606 50.44 -20.74 16.26
N PRO A 607 49.94 -21.75 16.98
CA PRO A 607 48.79 -22.53 16.52
C PRO A 607 47.53 -21.66 16.37
N PHE A 608 46.67 -22.04 15.43
CA PHE A 608 45.36 -21.44 15.20
C PHE A 608 44.33 -22.54 14.90
N ALA A 609 43.06 -22.21 15.02
CA ALA A 609 41.93 -23.12 14.88
C ALA A 609 41.07 -22.79 13.65
N ILE A 610 40.20 -23.73 13.28
CA ILE A 610 39.09 -23.46 12.36
C ILE A 610 38.23 -22.35 12.98
N GLY A 611 37.92 -21.31 12.22
CA GLY A 611 37.21 -20.13 12.73
C GLY A 611 38.09 -18.89 12.91
N ASP A 612 39.41 -19.05 12.96
CA ASP A 612 40.33 -17.92 13.12
C ASP A 612 40.49 -17.13 11.82
N ILE A 613 40.74 -15.83 11.96
CA ILE A 613 41.14 -14.96 10.83
C ILE A 613 42.63 -14.70 10.91
N LEU A 614 43.33 -14.99 9.82
CA LEU A 614 44.77 -14.78 9.68
C LEU A 614 45.04 -13.54 8.85
N LEU A 615 45.93 -12.67 9.34
CA LEU A 615 46.66 -11.72 8.50
C LEU A 615 47.90 -12.42 7.95
N CYS A 616 47.81 -12.92 6.72
CA CYS A 616 48.90 -13.63 6.05
C CYS A 616 49.97 -12.66 5.55
N LYS A 617 51.16 -12.65 6.17
CA LYS A 617 52.19 -11.64 5.88
C LYS A 617 53.17 -12.06 4.80
N GLU A 618 53.70 -13.28 4.88
CA GLU A 618 54.77 -13.75 4.00
C GLU A 618 54.48 -15.13 3.44
N PHE A 619 54.72 -15.29 2.13
CA PHE A 619 54.47 -16.52 1.39
C PHE A 619 55.71 -16.95 0.64
N LYS A 620 55.93 -18.27 0.57
CA LYS A 620 56.98 -18.89 -0.23
C LYS A 620 56.40 -19.93 -1.17
N LYS A 621 56.68 -19.77 -2.46
CA LYS A 621 56.33 -20.76 -3.49
C LYS A 621 57.35 -21.90 -3.47
N ARG A 622 56.87 -23.15 -3.44
CA ARG A 622 57.72 -24.36 -3.52
C ARG A 622 57.12 -25.38 -4.48
N ASN A 623 57.95 -26.29 -4.99
CA ASN A 623 57.48 -27.43 -5.77
C ASN A 623 56.60 -28.33 -4.88
N SER A 624 55.50 -28.83 -5.44
CA SER A 624 54.64 -29.78 -4.75
C SER A 624 55.35 -31.11 -4.57
N MET A 625 55.16 -31.76 -3.42
CA MET A 625 55.71 -33.09 -3.15
C MET A 625 54.60 -34.14 -3.20
N ARG A 626 54.88 -35.31 -3.79
CA ARG A 626 54.02 -36.51 -3.72
C ARG A 626 54.82 -37.72 -3.28
N LYS A 627 54.15 -38.76 -2.77
CA LYS A 627 54.81 -40.05 -2.59
C LYS A 627 54.79 -40.83 -3.91
N ASN A 628 55.94 -41.37 -4.30
CA ASN A 628 56.04 -42.33 -5.41
C ASN A 628 55.55 -43.72 -4.96
N ASP A 629 55.50 -44.68 -5.88
CA ASP A 629 55.04 -46.05 -5.62
C ASP A 629 55.93 -46.80 -4.61
N ALA A 630 57.16 -46.32 -4.36
CA ALA A 630 58.08 -46.82 -3.34
C ALA A 630 57.87 -46.16 -1.95
N GLY A 631 56.94 -45.20 -1.83
CA GLY A 631 56.62 -44.50 -0.58
C GLY A 631 57.56 -43.34 -0.22
N GLU A 632 58.50 -42.99 -1.10
CA GLU A 632 59.44 -41.87 -0.99
C GLU A 632 58.84 -40.57 -1.53
N TRP A 633 59.25 -39.42 -0.99
CA TRP A 633 58.74 -38.13 -1.42
C TRP A 633 59.53 -37.59 -2.62
N GLU A 634 58.85 -37.36 -3.74
CA GLU A 634 59.41 -36.75 -4.95
C GLU A 634 58.72 -35.43 -5.28
N GLU A 635 59.45 -34.52 -5.92
CA GLU A 635 58.90 -33.27 -6.47
C GLU A 635 58.01 -33.57 -7.67
N VAL A 636 56.86 -32.90 -7.75
CA VAL A 636 55.97 -32.95 -8.90
C VAL A 636 56.37 -31.82 -9.85
N PRO A 637 56.82 -32.15 -11.07
CA PRO A 637 57.16 -31.14 -12.07
C PRO A 637 55.98 -30.20 -12.35
N ASP A 638 56.26 -28.91 -12.51
CA ASP A 638 55.31 -27.84 -12.89
C ASP A 638 54.10 -27.64 -11.95
N LYS A 639 54.12 -28.24 -10.76
CA LYS A 639 53.10 -28.04 -9.73
C LYS A 639 53.71 -27.38 -8.51
N PHE A 640 53.09 -26.29 -8.06
CA PHE A 640 53.61 -25.48 -6.96
C PHE A 640 52.59 -25.36 -5.82
N ASP A 641 53.09 -25.41 -4.59
CA ASP A 641 52.35 -25.10 -3.38
C ASP A 641 52.83 -23.77 -2.78
N TRP A 642 51.88 -22.97 -2.29
CA TRP A 642 52.17 -21.76 -1.52
C TRP A 642 52.27 -22.10 -0.04
N TYR A 643 53.42 -21.79 0.55
CA TYR A 643 53.69 -21.96 1.97
C TYR A 643 53.60 -20.62 2.70
N LEU A 644 52.81 -20.58 3.77
CA LEU A 644 52.72 -19.45 4.68
C LEU A 644 53.89 -19.49 5.67
N GLU A 645 54.76 -18.48 5.63
CA GLU A 645 55.96 -18.36 6.49
C GLU A 645 55.70 -17.51 7.74
N SER A 646 54.80 -16.54 7.65
CA SER A 646 54.48 -15.61 8.73
C SER A 646 53.02 -15.19 8.66
N TYR A 647 52.34 -15.18 9.80
CA TYR A 647 50.97 -14.71 9.95
C TYR A 647 50.70 -14.21 11.37
N TYR A 648 49.60 -13.49 11.52
CA TYR A 648 49.04 -13.11 12.81
C TYR A 648 47.59 -13.57 12.89
N VAL A 649 47.19 -14.11 14.03
CA VAL A 649 45.78 -14.39 14.32
C VAL A 649 45.16 -13.08 14.81
N THR A 650 44.18 -12.59 14.05
CA THR A 650 43.46 -11.34 14.33
C THR A 650 42.44 -11.55 15.45
N LYS A 651 42.34 -10.61 16.39
CA LYS A 651 41.32 -10.63 17.46
C LYS A 651 40.19 -9.64 17.18
N GLU A 652 39.07 -9.79 17.88
CA GLU A 652 37.87 -8.93 17.75
C GLU A 652 38.12 -7.43 17.95
N THR A 653 39.23 -7.03 18.58
CA THR A 653 39.59 -5.64 18.88
C THR A 653 40.53 -5.00 17.86
N ASP A 654 40.97 -5.73 16.84
CA ASP A 654 41.92 -5.21 15.86
C ASP A 654 41.17 -4.56 14.69
N GLU A 655 41.40 -3.26 14.44
CA GLU A 655 40.89 -2.59 13.24
C GLU A 655 41.51 -3.23 11.99
N PHE A 656 40.67 -3.76 11.09
CA PHE A 656 41.13 -4.34 9.84
C PHE A 656 41.79 -3.27 8.95
N ILE A 657 42.95 -3.60 8.37
CA ILE A 657 43.60 -2.73 7.39
C ILE A 657 42.72 -2.66 6.14
N VAL A 658 42.32 -1.45 5.75
CA VAL A 658 41.59 -1.17 4.50
C VAL A 658 42.59 -1.05 3.33
N PRO A 659 42.26 -1.50 2.11
CA PRO A 659 43.13 -1.34 0.95
C PRO A 659 43.46 0.15 0.72
N SER A 660 44.71 0.44 0.34
CA SER A 660 45.14 1.78 -0.09
C SER A 660 44.82 2.04 -1.56
#